data_AF-A0A928H7L9-F1
#
_entry.id   AF-A0A928H7L9-F1
#
_cell.length_a   1.000
_cell.length_b   1.000
_cell.length_c   1.000
_cell.angle_alpha   90.00
_cell.angle_beta   90.00
_cell.angle_gamma   90.00
#
_symmetry.space_group_name_H-M   'P 1'
#
loop_
_entity.id
_entity.type
_entity.pdbx_description
1 polymer ?
#
loop_
_entity_poly.entity_id
_entity_poly.type
_entity_poly.pdbx_seq_one_letter_code
_entity_poly.pdbx_strand_id
1 'polypeptide(L)'
;MIYYASKEIRNQNMRIRVLSKVIFAVIALVSCAAYADYTVTTNEGEVVFFNDSSERATVTDSYLAADGIYSLSFKSTNSGGFDFMPTQASTYTGGTKIIEGQLYLYGDGALGSGPVTIEDGSSLIVSGCDILFNNKVIFGEAYIAGFKGGCPTLKSVGSLGAEKSIRIGRNGAGVESKAVLSLIGGDSEALGRIYTSGALDLTLDGGIVAVRSNAFSPFFKSATAADTPSATITAAGVTFDVASGANVELGLSPVFRRAMVTNVVETIAIPDGDFESGLNGWTIDKNGNNKTSGVQGNGAAFDTKDGVQWTTTNGTRYLMLRVNHKISRGITVPSDGLWRIVFDQGCRPGTTYSCNVDTVVKIGDTETTTFKGPTDQANLYGFKRFETGVMELSAGTYSLEVSIESKYASDQNKSMNFDVFRMEKVEIAEVVGRFTKTGGGILRTDAWTGADMLIEAGILNVESATITNTAISVQGGTLELVDVRMEEEAQIGVAAGGALAFSSIGRKDIISNGSFEVDGPKTSIVAMNPAGWTIGKTNPTGNNTNGSGLQGNGGNVTANGPSTVAGTVTVFLREYSTLSQTVSVTYAGNYRLSFSKACRASHNSSSMPVTVTIDGKIVFESTSNSKDGFERFSVDVYLEAANHTITFATGSPSTPENGSMVFIDDVRLNPFKSQSEIDAGTIDMAPGSTLQLNNMDKVVIKDFRVNGVSIRGGRGAAKTAGVNVTGSGSVRFGEKIGTVLIVK
;
A
#
# COMPACT_ATOMS: atom_id res chain seq x y z
N MET A 1 10.86 17.58 57.65
CA MET A 1 12.20 17.53 57.03
C MET A 1 12.48 16.07 56.71
N ILE A 2 12.13 15.60 55.51
CA ILE A 2 12.32 14.20 55.09
C ILE A 2 13.51 14.20 54.12
N TYR A 3 14.54 13.45 54.48
CA TYR A 3 15.79 13.31 53.72
C TYR A 3 15.52 12.69 52.35
N TYR A 4 15.88 13.38 51.27
CA TYR A 4 16.03 12.78 49.94
C TYR A 4 17.35 12.02 49.92
N ALA A 5 17.30 10.69 50.01
CA ALA A 5 18.46 9.83 49.79
C ALA A 5 18.31 9.11 48.45
N SER A 6 19.05 9.53 47.43
CA SER A 6 19.25 8.73 46.23
C SER A 6 20.09 7.50 46.62
N LYS A 7 19.47 6.32 46.69
CA LYS A 7 20.20 5.07 46.92
C LYS A 7 20.49 4.42 45.57
N GLU A 8 21.75 4.44 45.17
CA GLU A 8 22.23 3.67 44.00
C GLU A 8 22.32 2.19 44.40
N ILE A 9 21.50 1.33 43.81
CA ILE A 9 21.60 -0.13 43.97
C ILE A 9 22.39 -0.64 42.78
N ARG A 10 23.57 -1.22 43.03
CA ARG A 10 24.39 -1.87 42.00
C ARG A 10 24.19 -3.38 42.10
N ASN A 11 23.66 -3.97 41.05
CA ASN A 11 23.91 -5.38 40.72
C ASN A 11 24.92 -5.40 39.57
N GLN A 12 25.65 -6.50 39.34
CA GLN A 12 26.88 -6.50 38.52
C GLN A 12 26.74 -5.89 37.11
N ASN A 13 25.52 -5.82 36.54
CA ASN A 13 25.22 -5.28 35.21
C ASN A 13 24.06 -4.24 35.22
N MET A 14 23.79 -3.53 36.32
CA MET A 14 22.61 -2.63 36.42
C MET A 14 22.79 -1.45 37.36
N ARG A 15 22.30 -0.28 36.92
CA ARG A 15 22.21 0.93 37.75
C ARG A 15 20.77 1.42 37.84
N ILE A 16 20.21 1.46 39.05
CA ILE A 16 18.87 2.00 39.30
C ILE A 16 19.00 3.37 39.99
N ARG A 17 18.36 4.41 39.44
CA ARG A 17 18.34 5.76 40.02
C ARG A 17 16.90 6.18 40.31
N VAL A 18 16.48 6.09 41.56
CA VAL A 18 15.11 6.44 42.00
C VAL A 18 15.07 7.91 42.44
N LEU A 19 14.19 8.71 41.85
CA LEU A 19 14.07 10.16 42.12
C LEU A 19 12.79 10.56 42.87
N SER A 20 11.80 9.68 43.07
CA SER A 20 10.52 10.03 43.70
C SER A 20 9.85 8.89 44.50
N LYS A 21 8.69 9.17 45.12
CA LYS A 21 7.96 8.35 46.12
C LYS A 21 7.47 6.96 45.65
N VAL A 22 7.70 6.57 44.40
CA VAL A 22 7.34 5.25 43.87
C VAL A 22 8.37 4.20 44.31
N ILE A 23 8.47 4.00 45.63
CA ILE A 23 9.57 3.25 46.25
C ILE A 23 9.31 1.73 46.25
N PHE A 24 8.05 1.29 46.16
CA PHE A 24 7.72 -0.13 46.33
C PHE A 24 7.51 -0.93 45.03
N ALA A 25 7.11 -0.29 43.92
CA ALA A 25 6.93 -1.01 42.65
C ALA A 25 8.28 -1.30 41.94
N VAL A 26 9.23 -0.36 42.00
CA VAL A 26 10.51 -0.44 41.25
C VAL A 26 11.49 -1.45 41.85
N ILE A 27 11.41 -1.72 43.16
CA ILE A 27 12.32 -2.65 43.85
C ILE A 27 11.96 -4.11 43.58
N ALA A 28 10.71 -4.41 43.16
CA ALA A 28 10.27 -5.75 42.77
C ALA A 28 10.44 -6.06 41.28
N LEU A 29 10.89 -5.07 40.49
CA LEU A 29 10.75 -5.03 39.02
C LEU A 29 11.90 -5.73 38.27
N VAL A 30 12.90 -6.35 38.93
CA VAL A 30 14.08 -6.78 38.16
C VAL A 30 14.73 -8.08 38.64
N SER A 31 14.21 -9.20 38.15
CA SER A 31 14.99 -10.43 37.93
C SER A 31 15.18 -10.62 36.41
N CYS A 32 15.90 -9.70 35.77
CA CYS A 32 16.31 -9.86 34.37
C CYS A 32 17.69 -10.54 34.31
N ALA A 33 17.81 -11.57 33.48
CA ALA A 33 19.08 -12.14 33.08
C ALA A 33 19.76 -11.17 32.09
N ALA A 34 20.36 -10.09 32.60
CA ALA A 34 20.98 -9.07 31.78
C ALA A 34 22.38 -9.48 31.29
N TYR A 35 22.53 -9.59 29.97
CA TYR A 35 23.84 -9.57 29.27
C TYR A 35 24.30 -8.13 28.93
N ALA A 36 23.50 -7.10 29.23
CA ALA A 36 23.77 -5.71 28.87
C ALA A 36 23.47 -4.72 30.02
N ASP A 37 24.24 -3.63 30.10
CA ASP A 37 24.03 -2.52 31.03
C ASP A 37 22.79 -1.69 30.61
N TYR A 38 21.84 -1.49 31.53
CA TYR A 38 20.74 -0.53 31.34
C TYR A 38 20.40 0.21 32.63
N THR A 39 19.81 1.39 32.48
CA THR A 39 19.38 2.25 33.60
C THR A 39 17.86 2.44 33.58
N VAL A 40 17.22 2.32 34.75
CA VAL A 40 15.79 2.66 34.94
C VAL A 40 15.67 3.92 35.78
N THR A 41 14.92 4.90 35.28
CA THR A 41 14.57 6.12 36.02
C THR A 41 13.06 6.21 36.15
N THR A 42 12.57 6.62 37.32
CA THR A 42 11.14 6.87 37.54
C THR A 42 10.87 8.33 37.89
N ASN A 43 9.93 8.94 37.18
CA ASN A 43 9.49 10.31 37.43
C ASN A 43 7.96 10.37 37.33
N GLU A 44 7.28 10.70 38.44
CA GLU A 44 5.83 10.97 38.46
C GLU A 44 4.94 9.90 37.76
N GLY A 45 5.35 8.63 37.82
CA GLY A 45 4.62 7.50 37.20
C GLY A 45 5.13 7.10 35.80
N GLU A 46 6.04 7.85 35.19
CA GLU A 46 6.77 7.42 33.99
C GLU A 46 7.96 6.53 34.37
N VAL A 47 8.14 5.42 33.67
CA VAL A 47 9.30 4.53 33.77
C VAL A 47 10.11 4.64 32.47
N VAL A 48 11.36 5.08 32.57
CA VAL A 48 12.27 5.20 31.42
C VAL A 48 13.31 4.09 31.45
N PHE A 49 13.32 3.25 30.41
CA PHE A 49 14.36 2.26 30.13
C PHE A 49 15.44 2.88 29.22
N PHE A 50 16.68 2.86 29.68
CA PHE A 50 17.83 3.39 28.95
C PHE A 50 18.86 2.29 28.67
N ASN A 51 19.16 2.03 27.39
CA ASN A 51 20.19 1.09 26.95
C ASN A 51 21.31 1.84 26.21
N ASP A 52 22.50 1.89 26.79
CA ASP A 52 23.70 2.47 26.18
C ASP A 52 24.67 1.39 25.68
N SER A 53 24.27 0.12 25.66
CA SER A 53 25.09 -0.95 25.10
C SER A 53 24.84 -1.13 23.60
N SER A 54 25.80 -1.75 22.91
CA SER A 54 25.61 -2.23 21.53
C SER A 54 24.76 -3.52 21.45
N GLU A 55 24.41 -4.11 22.59
CA GLU A 55 23.63 -5.34 22.70
C GLU A 55 22.17 -5.05 23.03
N ARG A 56 21.30 -6.03 22.76
CA ARG A 56 19.87 -5.91 23.09
C ARG A 56 19.65 -6.11 24.57
N ALA A 57 18.93 -5.18 25.18
CA ALA A 57 18.42 -5.37 26.53
C ALA A 57 17.05 -6.06 26.47
N THR A 58 16.92 -7.21 27.13
CA THR A 58 15.61 -7.88 27.24
C THR A 58 14.84 -7.31 28.42
N VAL A 59 13.64 -6.81 28.14
CA VAL A 59 12.65 -6.37 29.12
C VAL A 59 11.53 -7.40 29.10
N THR A 60 11.59 -8.34 30.04
CA THR A 60 10.50 -9.27 30.36
C THR A 60 9.88 -8.84 31.67
N ASP A 61 8.61 -9.17 31.92
CA ASP A 61 8.08 -8.89 33.24
C ASP A 61 6.94 -9.78 33.71
N SER A 62 6.92 -9.95 35.03
CA SER A 62 5.77 -10.41 35.82
C SER A 62 5.05 -9.24 36.52
N TYR A 63 5.53 -7.99 36.42
CA TYR A 63 5.07 -6.87 37.27
C TYR A 63 4.81 -5.50 36.58
N LEU A 64 4.71 -5.43 35.25
CA LEU A 64 4.21 -4.22 34.53
C LEU A 64 2.72 -3.91 34.77
N ALA A 65 2.05 -4.71 35.60
CA ALA A 65 0.70 -4.48 36.10
C ALA A 65 0.67 -3.72 37.45
N ALA A 66 1.82 -3.25 37.97
CA ALA A 66 1.89 -2.60 39.27
C ALA A 66 1.19 -1.23 39.32
N ASP A 67 0.42 -1.00 40.38
CA ASP A 67 -0.22 0.29 40.66
C ASP A 67 0.81 1.43 40.73
N GLY A 68 0.54 2.51 39.98
CA GLY A 68 1.34 3.73 39.98
C GLY A 68 2.26 3.94 38.76
N ILE A 69 2.31 3.00 37.81
CA ILE A 69 2.93 3.24 36.50
C ILE A 69 1.88 3.87 35.58
N TYR A 70 2.18 5.07 35.10
CA TYR A 70 1.36 5.80 34.14
C TYR A 70 1.84 5.58 32.70
N SER A 71 3.15 5.59 32.44
CA SER A 71 3.69 5.43 31.08
C SER A 71 5.06 4.75 31.06
N LEU A 72 5.41 4.18 29.91
CA LEU A 72 6.74 3.62 29.65
C LEU A 72 7.46 4.39 28.54
N SER A 73 8.76 4.56 28.70
CA SER A 73 9.64 5.21 27.72
C SER A 73 10.89 4.39 27.48
N PHE A 74 11.24 4.16 26.21
CA PHE A 74 12.42 3.41 25.79
C PHE A 74 13.39 4.33 25.06
N LYS A 75 14.66 4.31 25.49
CA LYS A 75 15.73 5.09 24.88
C LYS A 75 16.98 4.25 24.73
N SER A 76 17.44 4.05 23.49
CA SER A 76 18.68 3.38 23.16
C SER A 76 19.55 4.28 22.28
N THR A 77 20.70 4.72 22.79
CA THR A 77 21.63 5.61 22.06
C THR A 77 22.58 4.86 21.11
N ASN A 78 22.54 3.52 21.16
CA ASN A 78 23.33 2.62 20.33
C ASN A 78 22.42 1.65 19.55
N SER A 79 22.99 0.87 18.63
CA SER A 79 22.26 -0.12 17.82
C SER A 79 21.66 -1.29 18.61
N GLY A 80 21.88 -1.34 19.93
CA GLY A 80 21.46 -2.41 20.82
C GLY A 80 19.94 -2.57 20.91
N GLY A 81 19.19 -1.50 21.13
CA GLY A 81 17.72 -1.57 21.23
C GLY A 81 17.20 -2.41 22.41
N PHE A 82 15.92 -2.76 22.38
CA PHE A 82 15.26 -3.54 23.44
C PHE A 82 14.47 -4.71 22.86
N ASP A 83 14.55 -5.88 23.48
CA ASP A 83 13.61 -6.99 23.26
C ASP A 83 12.53 -6.93 24.35
N PHE A 84 11.30 -6.57 23.99
CA PHE A 84 10.18 -6.42 24.91
C PHE A 84 9.24 -7.62 24.81
N MET A 85 9.25 -8.44 25.86
CA MET A 85 8.57 -9.73 25.92
C MET A 85 7.79 -9.86 27.24
N PRO A 86 6.73 -9.06 27.47
CA PRO A 86 5.92 -9.21 28.67
C PRO A 86 5.10 -10.49 28.61
N THR A 87 4.95 -11.17 29.74
CA THR A 87 4.15 -12.40 29.85
C THR A 87 2.72 -12.14 30.36
N GLN A 88 2.40 -10.88 30.66
CA GLN A 88 1.09 -10.41 31.12
C GLN A 88 0.71 -9.10 30.44
N ALA A 89 -0.59 -8.81 30.38
CA ALA A 89 -1.09 -7.55 29.85
C ALA A 89 -0.70 -6.38 30.77
N SER A 90 -0.22 -5.27 30.18
CA SER A 90 0.13 -4.08 30.95
C SER A 90 -1.11 -3.23 31.29
N THR A 91 -1.14 -2.62 32.48
CA THR A 91 -2.32 -1.86 32.98
C THR A 91 -2.19 -0.34 32.87
N TYR A 92 -1.02 0.18 32.49
CA TYR A 92 -0.78 1.61 32.39
C TYR A 92 -1.56 2.27 31.23
N THR A 93 -1.95 3.53 31.41
CA THR A 93 -2.89 4.26 30.54
C THR A 93 -2.28 5.45 29.82
N GLY A 94 -1.13 5.95 30.26
CA GLY A 94 -0.40 7.06 29.65
C GLY A 94 0.36 6.70 28.38
N GLY A 95 0.47 5.41 28.08
CA GLY A 95 1.02 4.89 26.82
C GLY A 95 2.49 4.49 26.86
N THR A 96 2.99 4.12 25.69
CA THR A 96 4.37 3.68 25.47
C THR A 96 5.07 4.63 24.52
N LYS A 97 6.30 5.04 24.83
CA LYS A 97 7.10 5.94 24.01
C LYS A 97 8.43 5.32 23.64
N ILE A 98 8.79 5.38 22.36
CA ILE A 98 10.13 5.04 21.86
C ILE A 98 10.79 6.36 21.47
N ILE A 99 11.71 6.80 22.33
CA ILE A 99 12.38 8.10 22.22
C ILE A 99 13.57 8.02 21.26
N GLU A 100 14.34 6.93 21.37
CA GLU A 100 15.53 6.71 20.55
C GLU A 100 15.78 5.21 20.39
N GLY A 101 16.22 4.79 19.20
CA GLY A 101 16.62 3.41 18.92
C GLY A 101 15.46 2.47 18.58
N GLN A 102 15.64 1.17 18.85
CA GLN A 102 14.73 0.12 18.38
C GLN A 102 14.05 -0.60 19.55
N LEU A 103 12.74 -0.83 19.45
CA LEU A 103 11.97 -1.69 20.33
C LEU A 103 11.46 -2.91 19.55
N TYR A 104 11.86 -4.10 19.94
CA TYR A 104 11.37 -5.36 19.39
C TYR A 104 10.21 -5.89 20.24
N LEU A 105 9.04 -6.01 19.63
CA LEU A 105 7.80 -6.44 20.26
C LEU A 105 7.45 -7.85 19.83
N TYR A 106 7.19 -8.74 20.79
CA TYR A 106 6.88 -10.14 20.54
C TYR A 106 5.43 -10.54 20.87
N GLY A 107 4.59 -9.61 21.36
CA GLY A 107 3.16 -9.83 21.67
C GLY A 107 2.37 -8.51 21.82
N ASP A 108 1.04 -8.56 21.70
CA ASP A 108 0.13 -7.40 21.60
C ASP A 108 -0.37 -6.83 22.94
N GLY A 109 -0.49 -7.65 24.00
CA GLY A 109 -0.92 -7.22 25.34
C GLY A 109 0.06 -6.30 26.10
N ALA A 110 1.18 -5.97 25.47
CA ALA A 110 2.37 -5.42 26.08
C ALA A 110 2.35 -3.90 26.31
N LEU A 111 1.54 -3.15 25.56
CA LEU A 111 1.74 -1.70 25.37
C LEU A 111 0.78 -0.80 26.17
N GLY A 112 0.09 -1.38 27.15
CA GLY A 112 -0.92 -0.68 27.94
C GLY A 112 -2.12 -0.27 27.10
N SER A 113 -2.92 0.69 27.58
CA SER A 113 -4.12 1.20 26.86
C SER A 113 -3.94 2.60 26.25
N GLY A 114 -2.86 3.31 26.60
CA GLY A 114 -2.53 4.63 26.06
C GLY A 114 -1.88 4.59 24.67
N PRO A 115 -1.60 5.74 24.04
CA PRO A 115 -1.00 5.77 22.70
C PRO A 115 0.41 5.16 22.68
N VAL A 116 0.79 4.60 21.53
CA VAL A 116 2.15 4.14 21.26
C VAL A 116 2.85 5.18 20.40
N THR A 117 3.78 5.93 20.97
CA THR A 117 4.47 7.03 20.31
C THR A 117 5.87 6.59 19.88
N ILE A 118 6.19 6.76 18.61
CA ILE A 118 7.50 6.44 18.04
C ILE A 118 8.12 7.75 17.55
N GLU A 119 9.14 8.27 18.24
CA GLU A 119 9.78 9.54 17.89
C GLU A 119 10.74 9.42 16.70
N ASP A 120 11.17 10.56 16.17
CA ASP A 120 12.03 10.69 15.00
C ASP A 120 13.29 9.81 15.11
N GLY A 121 13.61 9.07 14.04
CA GLY A 121 14.76 8.17 14.00
C GLY A 121 14.62 6.87 14.81
N SER A 122 13.49 6.67 15.52
CA SER A 122 13.22 5.46 16.30
C SER A 122 12.44 4.40 15.53
N SER A 123 12.34 3.21 16.10
CA SER A 123 11.75 2.05 15.41
C SER A 123 10.99 1.13 16.34
N LEU A 124 9.81 0.69 15.90
CA LEU A 124 9.08 -0.43 16.49
C LEU A 124 9.15 -1.63 15.56
N ILE A 125 9.63 -2.77 16.05
CA ILE A 125 9.86 -3.96 15.25
C ILE A 125 9.04 -5.10 15.83
N VAL A 126 8.11 -5.64 15.04
CA VAL A 126 7.11 -6.59 15.50
C VAL A 126 7.47 -8.00 15.03
N SER A 127 7.68 -8.92 15.97
CA SER A 127 8.09 -10.30 15.71
C SER A 127 6.96 -11.27 16.08
N GLY A 128 5.95 -11.36 15.22
CA GLY A 128 4.80 -12.27 15.36
C GLY A 128 3.68 -11.94 14.36
N CYS A 129 3.04 -12.95 13.78
CA CYS A 129 1.84 -12.75 12.98
C CYS A 129 0.69 -12.29 13.89
N ASP A 130 -0.21 -11.43 13.39
CA ASP A 130 -1.47 -11.04 14.03
C ASP A 130 -1.36 -10.19 15.31
N ILE A 131 -0.30 -9.39 15.46
CA ILE A 131 -0.20 -8.43 16.56
C ILE A 131 -1.14 -7.25 16.29
N LEU A 132 -2.23 -7.16 17.07
CA LEU A 132 -3.24 -6.13 16.95
C LEU A 132 -2.94 -4.94 17.89
N PHE A 133 -2.63 -3.79 17.31
CA PHE A 133 -2.51 -2.54 18.05
C PHE A 133 -3.90 -1.94 18.22
N ASN A 134 -4.50 -2.17 19.41
CA ASN A 134 -5.72 -1.47 19.82
C ASN A 134 -5.45 0.00 20.17
N ASN A 135 -4.20 0.33 20.50
CA ASN A 135 -3.76 1.68 20.80
C ASN A 135 -3.62 2.51 19.53
N LYS A 136 -3.85 3.82 19.63
CA LYS A 136 -3.42 4.76 18.60
C LYS A 136 -1.90 4.79 18.52
N VAL A 137 -1.35 4.54 17.32
CA VAL A 137 0.09 4.57 17.08
C VAL A 137 0.48 5.91 16.44
N ILE A 138 1.31 6.69 17.14
CA ILE A 138 1.68 8.05 16.74
C ILE A 138 3.13 8.05 16.23
N PHE A 139 3.33 8.51 15.00
CA PHE A 139 4.63 8.51 14.31
C PHE A 139 5.26 9.90 14.21
N GLY A 140 6.52 10.02 14.60
CA GLY A 140 7.43 11.04 14.06
C GLY A 140 7.99 10.65 12.70
N GLU A 141 9.22 11.06 12.37
CA GLU A 141 10.04 10.50 11.29
C GLU A 141 10.58 9.11 11.66
N ALA A 142 9.67 8.19 11.95
CA ALA A 142 9.94 6.87 12.50
C ALA A 142 9.43 5.74 11.61
N TYR A 143 9.78 4.49 11.93
CA TYR A 143 9.26 3.33 11.20
C TYR A 143 8.74 2.20 12.10
N ILE A 144 7.74 1.48 11.58
CA ILE A 144 7.30 0.19 12.11
C ILE A 144 7.61 -0.91 11.08
N ALA A 145 8.18 -2.02 11.53
CA ALA A 145 8.53 -3.13 10.64
C ALA A 145 8.10 -4.48 11.22
N GLY A 146 7.55 -5.36 10.37
CA GLY A 146 7.42 -6.78 10.69
C GLY A 146 8.77 -7.48 10.55
N PHE A 147 9.12 -8.34 11.51
CA PHE A 147 10.34 -9.16 11.49
C PHE A 147 9.97 -10.65 11.51
N LYS A 148 10.66 -11.48 10.71
CA LYS A 148 10.45 -12.94 10.60
C LYS A 148 8.97 -13.37 10.47
N GLY A 149 8.23 -12.74 9.55
CA GLY A 149 6.81 -13.03 9.33
C GLY A 149 5.85 -12.18 10.18
N GLY A 150 6.36 -11.23 10.96
CA GLY A 150 5.50 -10.34 11.75
C GLY A 150 4.51 -9.54 10.92
N CYS A 151 3.25 -9.50 11.35
CA CYS A 151 2.13 -8.84 10.66
C CYS A 151 1.38 -7.90 11.62
N PRO A 152 1.88 -6.66 11.87
CA PRO A 152 1.17 -5.73 12.73
C PRO A 152 -0.14 -5.28 12.08
N THR A 153 -1.22 -5.26 12.86
CA THR A 153 -2.50 -4.63 12.51
C THR A 153 -2.68 -3.35 13.31
N LEU A 154 -2.67 -2.20 12.65
CA LEU A 154 -2.84 -0.89 13.30
C LEU A 154 -4.30 -0.45 13.21
N LYS A 155 -5.01 -0.28 14.35
CA LYS A 155 -6.40 0.21 14.37
C LYS A 155 -6.53 1.71 14.17
N SER A 156 -5.56 2.45 14.70
CA SER A 156 -5.56 3.90 14.71
C SER A 156 -4.14 4.45 14.63
N VAL A 157 -3.97 5.54 13.89
CA VAL A 157 -2.67 6.15 13.63
C VAL A 157 -2.72 7.66 13.79
N GLY A 158 -1.59 8.26 14.20
CA GLY A 158 -1.38 9.70 14.31
C GLY A 158 0.03 10.09 13.88
N SER A 159 0.32 11.40 13.85
CA SER A 159 1.68 11.88 13.62
C SER A 159 2.07 13.03 14.55
N LEU A 160 3.35 13.10 14.94
CA LEU A 160 3.92 14.17 15.75
C LEU A 160 4.29 15.42 14.91
N GLY A 161 4.41 15.28 13.59
CA GLY A 161 4.95 16.31 12.70
C GLY A 161 3.91 17.00 11.82
N ALA A 162 4.28 18.18 11.30
CA ALA A 162 3.50 18.89 10.29
C ALA A 162 3.40 18.08 8.97
N GLU A 163 4.46 17.36 8.62
CA GLU A 163 4.44 16.35 7.57
C GLU A 163 4.03 15.01 8.17
N LYS A 164 2.73 14.71 8.14
CA LYS A 164 2.14 13.49 8.71
C LYS A 164 2.60 12.24 7.96
N SER A 165 3.76 11.68 8.30
CA SER A 165 4.36 10.57 7.57
C SER A 165 4.47 9.30 8.40
N ILE A 166 4.28 8.15 7.77
CA ILE A 166 4.49 6.82 8.38
C ILE A 166 5.42 6.02 7.47
N ARG A 167 6.35 5.26 8.04
CA ARG A 167 7.13 4.26 7.30
C ARG A 167 6.76 2.85 7.78
N ILE A 168 6.37 1.98 6.84
CA ILE A 168 5.96 0.59 7.10
C ILE A 168 6.84 -0.36 6.28
N GLY A 169 7.52 -1.29 6.94
CA GLY A 169 8.34 -2.33 6.30
C GLY A 169 9.85 -2.19 6.58
N ARG A 170 10.66 -3.12 6.05
CA ARG A 170 12.11 -3.17 6.31
C ARG A 170 12.94 -2.78 5.10
N ASN A 171 13.98 -1.97 5.34
CA ASN A 171 15.11 -1.80 4.42
C ASN A 171 16.10 -2.96 4.62
N GLY A 172 16.22 -3.86 3.62
CA GLY A 172 17.25 -4.90 3.57
C GLY A 172 16.81 -6.33 3.90
N ALA A 173 17.03 -7.21 2.92
CA ALA A 173 17.04 -8.69 2.93
C ALA A 173 15.69 -9.44 3.05
N GLY A 174 15.02 -9.61 1.90
CA GLY A 174 14.61 -10.94 1.39
C GLY A 174 13.45 -11.69 2.03
N VAL A 175 12.72 -11.13 3.00
CA VAL A 175 11.53 -11.77 3.58
C VAL A 175 10.31 -10.86 3.37
N GLU A 176 9.27 -11.39 2.75
CA GLU A 176 7.96 -10.73 2.63
C GLU A 176 7.50 -10.31 4.03
N SER A 177 7.36 -9.00 4.24
CA SER A 177 6.96 -8.42 5.53
C SER A 177 5.58 -7.84 5.33
N LYS A 178 4.55 -8.55 5.81
CA LYS A 178 3.16 -8.10 5.72
C LYS A 178 2.86 -7.13 6.87
N ALA A 179 2.11 -6.09 6.63
CA ALA A 179 1.61 -5.19 7.66
C ALA A 179 0.22 -4.74 7.24
N VAL A 180 -0.75 -4.88 8.15
CA VAL A 180 -2.14 -4.53 7.90
C VAL A 180 -2.43 -3.19 8.54
N LEU A 181 -2.95 -2.24 7.76
CA LEU A 181 -3.37 -0.94 8.25
C LEU A 181 -4.89 -0.90 8.29
N SER A 182 -5.49 -1.25 9.43
CA SER A 182 -6.93 -1.25 9.62
C SER A 182 -7.37 0.08 10.24
N LEU A 183 -7.65 1.10 9.42
CA LEU A 183 -8.06 2.43 9.89
C LEU A 183 -9.52 2.49 10.39
N ILE A 184 -9.95 1.49 11.16
CA ILE A 184 -11.32 1.39 11.72
C ILE A 184 -11.51 2.28 12.96
N GLY A 185 -10.43 2.71 13.61
CA GLY A 185 -10.49 3.57 14.80
C GLY A 185 -10.88 5.00 14.42
N GLY A 186 -11.99 5.49 15.00
CA GLY A 186 -12.51 6.85 14.73
C GLY A 186 -11.63 8.01 15.19
N ASP A 187 -10.50 7.73 15.85
CA ASP A 187 -9.48 8.69 16.30
C ASP A 187 -8.22 8.73 15.40
N SER A 188 -8.25 8.00 14.28
CA SER A 188 -7.19 8.02 13.26
C SER A 188 -7.06 9.40 12.63
N GLU A 189 -5.83 9.90 12.49
CA GLU A 189 -5.56 11.13 11.78
C GLU A 189 -5.34 10.88 10.28
N ALA A 190 -5.75 11.86 9.47
CA ALA A 190 -5.38 11.88 8.06
C ALA A 190 -3.85 11.91 7.91
N LEU A 191 -3.28 10.96 7.17
CA LEU A 191 -1.85 10.89 6.89
C LEU A 191 -1.50 11.67 5.63
N GLY A 192 -0.34 12.30 5.61
CA GLY A 192 0.21 13.01 4.46
C GLY A 192 1.16 12.15 3.61
N ARG A 193 1.84 11.16 4.19
CA ARG A 193 2.78 10.26 3.48
C ARG A 193 2.79 8.85 4.10
N ILE A 194 2.86 7.82 3.26
CA ILE A 194 3.18 6.45 3.67
C ILE A 194 4.38 5.98 2.86
N TYR A 195 5.50 5.72 3.52
CA TYR A 195 6.67 5.09 2.94
C TYR A 195 6.56 3.58 3.16
N THR A 196 6.72 2.81 2.09
CA THR A 196 6.73 1.35 2.16
C THR A 196 8.08 0.83 1.72
N SER A 197 8.66 -0.13 2.44
CA SER A 197 9.84 -0.85 1.99
C SER A 197 9.57 -2.36 2.04
N GLY A 198 9.48 -3.01 0.88
CA GLY A 198 9.10 -4.42 0.71
C GLY A 198 7.71 -4.62 0.11
N ALA A 199 7.28 -5.88 -0.03
CA ALA A 199 5.91 -6.22 -0.44
C ALA A 199 4.94 -5.95 0.71
N LEU A 200 3.97 -5.06 0.50
CA LEU A 200 2.94 -4.68 1.49
C LEU A 200 1.56 -5.17 1.02
N ASP A 201 0.92 -6.02 1.83
CA ASP A 201 -0.53 -6.29 1.72
C ASP A 201 -1.30 -5.22 2.50
N LEU A 202 -1.77 -4.18 1.81
CA LEU A 202 -2.61 -3.15 2.41
C LEU A 202 -4.08 -3.60 2.39
N THR A 203 -4.62 -4.01 3.54
CA THR A 203 -6.06 -4.22 3.72
C THR A 203 -6.67 -3.01 4.42
N LEU A 204 -7.55 -2.29 3.74
CA LEU A 204 -8.25 -1.13 4.29
C LEU A 204 -9.68 -1.50 4.62
N ASP A 205 -10.00 -1.47 5.90
CA ASP A 205 -11.36 -1.67 6.41
C ASP A 205 -11.89 -0.31 6.88
N GLY A 206 -12.56 0.43 6.00
CA GLY A 206 -13.37 1.60 6.38
C GLY A 206 -12.71 2.98 6.57
N GLY A 207 -11.40 3.17 6.38
CA GLY A 207 -10.73 4.49 6.57
C GLY A 207 -10.26 5.21 5.29
N ILE A 208 -9.87 6.49 5.42
CA ILE A 208 -9.30 7.35 4.35
C ILE A 208 -7.77 7.29 4.40
N VAL A 209 -7.13 6.76 3.36
CA VAL A 209 -5.68 6.94 3.15
C VAL A 209 -5.45 7.99 2.07
N ALA A 210 -4.85 9.12 2.43
CA ALA A 210 -4.37 10.11 1.47
C ALA A 210 -2.91 9.82 1.10
N VAL A 211 -2.63 9.45 -0.15
CA VAL A 211 -1.25 9.26 -0.65
C VAL A 211 -0.83 10.51 -1.45
N ARG A 212 0.25 11.17 -1.02
CA ARG A 212 0.88 12.28 -1.76
C ARG A 212 2.01 11.76 -2.64
N SER A 213 2.11 12.26 -3.87
CA SER A 213 3.19 11.93 -4.80
C SER A 213 4.50 12.64 -4.43
N ASN A 214 5.58 11.89 -4.22
CA ASN A 214 6.96 12.37 -4.30
C ASN A 214 7.84 11.28 -4.95
N ALA A 215 9.10 11.60 -5.25
CA ALA A 215 10.03 10.78 -6.04
C ALA A 215 10.34 9.36 -5.49
N PHE A 216 9.77 8.99 -4.33
CA PHE A 216 10.02 7.71 -3.66
C PHE A 216 8.75 6.86 -3.45
N SER A 217 7.60 7.26 -4.00
CA SER A 217 6.37 6.46 -3.91
C SER A 217 6.36 5.36 -4.99
N PRO A 218 6.16 4.07 -4.66
CA PRO A 218 6.02 3.02 -5.67
C PRO A 218 4.75 3.16 -6.53
N PHE A 219 3.81 4.02 -6.11
CA PHE A 219 2.55 4.25 -6.82
C PHE A 219 2.63 5.35 -7.89
N PHE A 220 3.58 6.29 -7.77
CA PHE A 220 3.65 7.46 -8.66
C PHE A 220 5.03 7.56 -9.33
N LYS A 221 5.02 7.59 -10.66
CA LYS A 221 6.24 7.71 -11.48
C LYS A 221 6.70 9.16 -11.63
N SER A 222 5.76 10.12 -11.72
CA SER A 222 6.07 11.55 -11.83
C SER A 222 4.88 12.44 -11.40
N ALA A 223 5.17 13.63 -10.87
CA ALA A 223 4.19 14.68 -10.57
C ALA A 223 4.79 16.08 -10.84
N THR A 224 4.01 16.99 -11.44
CA THR A 224 4.52 18.27 -12.01
C THR A 224 4.24 19.54 -11.21
N ALA A 225 3.41 19.50 -10.16
CA ALA A 225 3.01 20.70 -9.40
C ALA A 225 3.23 20.55 -7.87
N ALA A 226 3.55 21.67 -7.22
CA ALA A 226 3.75 21.77 -5.76
C ALA A 226 2.44 21.59 -4.95
N ASP A 227 1.28 21.83 -5.58
CA ASP A 227 -0.04 21.54 -5.01
C ASP A 227 -0.36 20.05 -5.21
N THR A 228 -0.09 19.28 -4.17
CA THR A 228 0.00 17.82 -4.23
C THR A 228 -1.35 17.17 -4.53
N PRO A 229 -1.45 16.30 -5.56
CA PRO A 229 -2.62 15.45 -5.74
C PRO A 229 -2.85 14.59 -4.50
N SER A 230 -4.11 14.35 -4.14
CA SER A 230 -4.48 13.43 -3.07
C SER A 230 -5.20 12.22 -3.66
N ALA A 231 -4.63 11.03 -3.48
CA ALA A 231 -5.35 9.78 -3.71
C ALA A 231 -5.99 9.35 -2.40
N THR A 232 -7.31 9.28 -2.34
CA THR A 232 -8.11 8.74 -1.23
C THR A 232 -8.47 7.29 -1.52
N ILE A 233 -7.94 6.35 -0.74
CA ILE A 233 -8.35 4.95 -0.82
C ILE A 233 -9.43 4.69 0.24
N THR A 234 -10.53 4.05 -0.16
CA THR A 234 -11.65 3.65 0.70
C THR A 234 -12.02 2.18 0.44
N ALA A 235 -12.85 1.59 1.31
CA ALA A 235 -13.41 0.27 1.04
C ALA A 235 -14.15 0.22 -0.31
N ALA A 236 -14.82 1.31 -0.72
CA ALA A 236 -15.55 1.42 -1.99
C ALA A 236 -14.66 1.58 -3.24
N GLY A 237 -13.33 1.66 -3.08
CA GLY A 237 -12.37 1.83 -4.16
C GLY A 237 -11.42 3.02 -3.96
N VAL A 238 -10.76 3.45 -5.03
CA VAL A 238 -9.74 4.51 -4.98
C VAL A 238 -10.22 5.74 -5.71
N THR A 239 -10.21 6.88 -5.02
CA THR A 239 -10.48 8.19 -5.61
C THR A 239 -9.19 8.97 -5.76
N PHE A 240 -8.83 9.37 -6.98
CA PHE A 240 -7.73 10.28 -7.24
C PHE A 240 -8.27 11.69 -7.46
N ASP A 241 -8.00 12.60 -6.53
CA ASP A 241 -8.24 14.04 -6.73
C ASP A 241 -6.95 14.71 -7.23
N VAL A 242 -6.95 15.04 -8.52
CA VAL A 242 -5.81 15.70 -9.17
C VAL A 242 -6.19 17.15 -9.43
N ALA A 243 -5.56 18.06 -8.71
CA ALA A 243 -5.80 19.50 -8.83
C ALA A 243 -5.56 20.01 -10.26
N SER A 244 -6.26 21.08 -10.64
CA SER A 244 -6.10 21.70 -11.97
C SER A 244 -4.65 22.14 -12.20
N GLY A 245 -4.12 21.87 -13.39
CA GLY A 245 -2.71 22.16 -13.74
C GLY A 245 -1.70 21.09 -13.31
N ALA A 246 -2.07 20.14 -12.45
CA ALA A 246 -1.20 19.01 -12.10
C ALA A 246 -1.27 17.89 -13.14
N ASN A 247 -0.13 17.26 -13.42
CA ASN A 247 -0.03 15.98 -14.11
C ASN A 247 0.54 14.93 -13.15
N VAL A 248 -0.10 13.77 -13.09
CA VAL A 248 0.29 12.63 -12.26
C VAL A 248 0.37 11.39 -13.12
N GLU A 249 1.46 10.64 -13.01
CA GLU A 249 1.65 9.37 -13.70
C GLU A 249 1.75 8.23 -12.69
N LEU A 250 0.93 7.19 -12.85
CA LEU A 250 0.99 5.98 -12.03
C LEU A 250 2.15 5.10 -12.49
N GLY A 251 2.97 4.63 -11.53
CA GLY A 251 4.13 3.78 -11.84
C GLY A 251 3.81 2.30 -12.07
N LEU A 252 2.64 1.85 -11.62
CA LEU A 252 2.12 0.50 -11.79
C LEU A 252 0.62 0.56 -12.01
N SER A 253 0.08 -0.31 -12.87
CA SER A 253 -1.37 -0.50 -13.00
C SER A 253 -1.95 -0.96 -11.67
N PRO A 254 -2.92 -0.24 -11.09
CA PRO A 254 -3.55 -0.69 -9.86
C PRO A 254 -4.35 -1.97 -10.16
N VAL A 255 -3.91 -3.10 -9.61
CA VAL A 255 -4.65 -4.36 -9.68
C VAL A 255 -5.59 -4.40 -8.50
N PHE A 256 -6.87 -4.09 -8.74
CA PHE A 256 -7.90 -4.27 -7.72
C PHE A 256 -8.32 -5.72 -7.68
N ARG A 257 -8.07 -6.38 -6.55
CA ARG A 257 -8.69 -7.68 -6.26
C ARG A 257 -10.04 -7.42 -5.60
N ARG A 258 -11.04 -8.21 -5.98
CA ARG A 258 -12.40 -8.14 -5.43
C ARG A 258 -12.35 -8.24 -3.91
N ALA A 259 -12.91 -7.25 -3.22
CA ALA A 259 -13.08 -7.29 -1.78
C ALA A 259 -14.51 -7.75 -1.47
N MET A 260 -14.65 -8.71 -0.57
CA MET A 260 -15.96 -9.14 -0.06
C MET A 260 -16.15 -8.51 1.31
N VAL A 261 -17.22 -7.74 1.49
CA VAL A 261 -17.62 -7.24 2.81
C VAL A 261 -18.78 -8.08 3.31
N THR A 262 -18.66 -8.55 4.55
CA THR A 262 -19.70 -9.32 5.23
C THR A 262 -20.52 -8.37 6.10
N ASN A 263 -21.72 -8.00 5.65
CA ASN A 263 -22.63 -7.16 6.41
C ASN A 263 -23.54 -8.03 7.26
N VAL A 264 -23.63 -7.78 8.57
CA VAL A 264 -24.61 -8.46 9.43
C VAL A 264 -25.97 -7.79 9.24
N VAL A 265 -26.91 -8.53 8.66
CA VAL A 265 -28.26 -8.03 8.30
C VAL A 265 -29.28 -8.42 9.37
N GLU A 266 -29.03 -9.52 10.06
CA GLU A 266 -29.88 -10.02 11.12
C GLU A 266 -29.02 -10.70 12.19
N THR A 267 -29.40 -10.54 13.47
CA THR A 267 -28.77 -11.25 14.59
C THR A 267 -29.85 -11.94 15.41
N ILE A 268 -29.67 -13.22 15.65
CA ILE A 268 -30.64 -14.07 16.37
C ILE A 268 -29.93 -14.69 17.55
N ALA A 269 -30.42 -14.38 18.76
CA ALA A 269 -29.96 -15.05 19.95
C ALA A 269 -30.36 -16.54 19.89
N ILE A 270 -29.40 -17.43 20.15
CA ILE A 270 -29.75 -18.84 20.35
C ILE A 270 -30.38 -18.93 21.74
N PRO A 271 -31.59 -19.52 21.89
CA PRO A 271 -32.26 -19.56 23.18
C PRO A 271 -31.38 -20.25 24.24
N ASP A 272 -31.26 -19.63 25.42
CA ASP A 272 -30.37 -20.07 26.50
C ASP A 272 -28.89 -20.19 26.06
N GLY A 273 -28.47 -19.46 25.03
CA GLY A 273 -27.10 -19.44 24.53
C GLY A 273 -26.12 -18.64 25.39
N ASP A 274 -26.62 -17.86 26.34
CA ASP A 274 -25.86 -17.17 27.39
C ASP A 274 -25.66 -18.03 28.66
N PHE A 275 -26.33 -19.18 28.74
CA PHE A 275 -26.30 -20.12 29.86
C PHE A 275 -26.72 -19.56 31.23
N GLU A 276 -27.33 -18.37 31.29
CA GLU A 276 -27.77 -17.77 32.57
C GLU A 276 -28.91 -18.58 33.20
N SER A 277 -29.78 -19.16 32.36
CA SER A 277 -30.86 -20.06 32.79
C SER A 277 -30.40 -21.50 33.04
N GLY A 278 -29.12 -21.82 32.80
CA GLY A 278 -28.56 -23.16 32.86
C GLY A 278 -28.44 -23.81 31.48
N LEU A 279 -28.60 -25.14 31.41
CA LEU A 279 -28.53 -25.92 30.16
C LEU A 279 -29.89 -26.11 29.48
N ASN A 280 -30.91 -25.31 29.80
CA ASN A 280 -32.28 -25.56 29.31
C ASN A 280 -32.28 -25.73 27.79
N GLY A 281 -32.64 -26.91 27.28
CA GLY A 281 -32.63 -27.23 25.84
C GLY A 281 -31.27 -27.59 25.22
N TRP A 282 -30.15 -27.42 25.94
CA TRP A 282 -28.84 -27.92 25.56
C TRP A 282 -28.60 -29.32 26.12
N THR A 283 -28.09 -30.22 25.29
CA THR A 283 -27.68 -31.57 25.70
C THR A 283 -26.16 -31.62 25.80
N ILE A 284 -25.62 -32.16 26.89
CA ILE A 284 -24.18 -32.46 27.00
C ILE A 284 -23.99 -33.96 26.86
N ASP A 285 -23.25 -34.36 25.82
CA ASP A 285 -22.78 -35.73 25.69
C ASP A 285 -21.38 -35.85 26.32
N LYS A 286 -21.27 -36.78 27.28
CA LYS A 286 -20.09 -37.01 28.09
C LYS A 286 -19.46 -38.32 27.65
N ASN A 287 -18.55 -38.27 26.69
CA ASN A 287 -17.79 -39.46 26.29
C ASN A 287 -16.72 -39.78 27.36
N GLY A 288 -17.09 -40.57 28.38
CA GLY A 288 -16.19 -41.14 29.38
C GLY A 288 -16.59 -40.85 30.84
N ASN A 289 -15.83 -41.43 31.77
CA ASN A 289 -16.12 -41.42 33.22
C ASN A 289 -15.86 -40.06 33.93
N ASN A 290 -15.56 -38.98 33.21
CA ASN A 290 -15.15 -37.70 33.79
C ASN A 290 -16.34 -36.72 33.93
N LYS A 291 -16.75 -36.43 35.17
CA LYS A 291 -18.09 -35.88 35.49
C LYS A 291 -18.30 -34.36 35.29
N THR A 292 -17.34 -33.58 34.80
CA THR A 292 -17.29 -32.15 35.18
C THR A 292 -17.64 -31.10 34.10
N SER A 293 -18.09 -31.46 32.90
CA SER A 293 -18.68 -30.46 31.97
C SER A 293 -20.08 -30.03 32.43
N GLY A 294 -20.38 -28.73 32.32
CA GLY A 294 -21.65 -28.14 32.72
C GLY A 294 -21.56 -26.62 32.94
N VAL A 295 -22.70 -26.00 33.21
CA VAL A 295 -22.79 -24.56 33.51
C VAL A 295 -22.20 -24.28 34.88
N GLN A 296 -21.32 -23.29 34.94
CA GLN A 296 -20.68 -22.80 36.16
C GLN A 296 -21.24 -21.42 36.49
N GLY A 297 -21.34 -21.10 37.78
CA GLY A 297 -21.64 -19.76 38.27
C GLY A 297 -20.38 -19.00 38.67
N ASN A 298 -20.44 -17.68 38.58
CA ASN A 298 -19.41 -16.75 39.03
C ASN A 298 -19.17 -16.98 40.53
N GLY A 299 -17.93 -17.31 40.92
CA GLY A 299 -17.59 -17.64 42.30
C GLY A 299 -17.71 -19.13 42.70
N ALA A 300 -17.90 -20.06 41.76
CA ALA A 300 -17.69 -21.47 42.05
C ALA A 300 -16.24 -21.72 42.53
N ALA A 301 -16.00 -22.69 43.42
CA ALA A 301 -14.69 -22.94 44.06
C ALA A 301 -13.49 -23.17 43.10
N PHE A 302 -13.73 -23.23 41.79
CA PHE A 302 -12.74 -23.29 40.73
C PHE A 302 -12.16 -21.91 40.33
N ASP A 303 -12.73 -20.82 40.84
CA ASP A 303 -12.54 -19.45 40.35
C ASP A 303 -11.52 -18.61 41.15
N THR A 304 -11.19 -18.99 42.38
CA THR A 304 -10.49 -18.10 43.32
C THR A 304 -9.01 -18.37 43.52
N LYS A 305 -8.37 -19.25 42.72
CA LYS A 305 -7.00 -19.70 43.06
C LYS A 305 -5.92 -18.60 42.94
N ASP A 306 -6.17 -17.54 42.15
CA ASP A 306 -5.21 -16.46 41.93
C ASP A 306 -5.83 -15.03 42.04
N GLY A 307 -7.01 -14.88 42.66
CA GLY A 307 -7.61 -13.56 42.92
C GLY A 307 -8.16 -12.80 41.70
N VAL A 308 -8.08 -13.34 40.49
CA VAL A 308 -8.66 -12.76 39.27
C VAL A 308 -10.12 -13.21 39.13
N GLN A 309 -11.07 -12.30 39.31
CA GLN A 309 -12.49 -12.58 39.04
C GLN A 309 -12.78 -12.60 37.54
N TRP A 310 -13.51 -13.62 37.08
CA TRP A 310 -14.02 -13.67 35.72
C TRP A 310 -15.23 -12.75 35.55
N THR A 311 -15.15 -11.79 34.65
CA THR A 311 -16.33 -11.08 34.14
C THR A 311 -16.77 -11.82 32.87
N THR A 312 -17.91 -12.50 32.91
CA THR A 312 -18.55 -12.99 31.69
C THR A 312 -19.06 -11.79 30.90
N THR A 313 -19.29 -11.95 29.59
CA THR A 313 -19.67 -10.81 28.74
C THR A 313 -21.08 -10.33 29.07
N ASN A 314 -21.97 -11.22 29.53
CA ASN A 314 -23.40 -10.96 29.69
C ASN A 314 -24.05 -11.44 31.00
N GLY A 315 -23.30 -11.84 32.03
CA GLY A 315 -23.94 -12.20 33.30
C GLY A 315 -23.07 -12.84 34.38
N THR A 316 -23.57 -13.92 34.96
CA THR A 316 -22.95 -14.62 36.10
C THR A 316 -22.65 -16.08 35.81
N ARG A 317 -22.98 -16.59 34.62
CA ARG A 317 -22.80 -18.00 34.28
C ARG A 317 -22.11 -18.17 32.93
N TYR A 318 -21.48 -19.32 32.78
CA TYR A 318 -20.85 -19.72 31.52
C TYR A 318 -20.83 -21.24 31.44
N LEU A 319 -20.68 -21.77 30.22
CA LEU A 319 -20.55 -23.20 30.01
C LEU A 319 -19.07 -23.61 30.07
N MET A 320 -18.70 -24.51 30.98
CA MET A 320 -17.41 -25.19 30.93
C MET A 320 -17.58 -26.55 30.24
N LEU A 321 -16.85 -26.76 29.15
CA LEU A 321 -16.83 -28.02 28.41
C LEU A 321 -15.43 -28.63 28.49
N ARG A 322 -15.33 -29.95 28.62
CA ARG A 322 -14.06 -30.70 28.66
C ARG A 322 -13.71 -31.35 27.33
N VAL A 323 -12.44 -31.67 27.17
CA VAL A 323 -11.94 -32.49 26.04
C VAL A 323 -12.78 -33.75 25.88
N ASN A 324 -13.13 -34.07 24.62
CA ASN A 324 -13.98 -35.18 24.19
C ASN A 324 -15.46 -35.07 24.60
N HIS A 325 -15.87 -33.98 25.25
CA HIS A 325 -17.28 -33.70 25.45
C HIS A 325 -17.80 -32.85 24.30
N LYS A 326 -19.10 -32.97 24.07
CA LYS A 326 -19.82 -32.11 23.12
C LYS A 326 -21.11 -31.60 23.75
N ILE A 327 -21.52 -30.42 23.33
CA ILE A 327 -22.85 -29.90 23.57
C ILE A 327 -23.62 -29.87 22.26
N SER A 328 -24.94 -30.04 22.33
CA SER A 328 -25.80 -29.85 21.18
C SER A 328 -27.13 -29.20 21.53
N ARG A 329 -27.69 -28.47 20.57
CA ARG A 329 -29.02 -27.85 20.67
C ARG A 329 -29.66 -27.73 19.29
N GLY A 330 -30.98 -27.91 19.23
CA GLY A 330 -31.79 -27.52 18.07
C GLY A 330 -31.87 -26.00 17.92
N ILE A 331 -31.44 -25.46 16.79
CA ILE A 331 -31.53 -24.05 16.41
C ILE A 331 -32.49 -23.88 15.23
N THR A 332 -33.14 -22.72 15.13
CA THR A 332 -34.06 -22.40 14.04
C THR A 332 -33.49 -21.26 13.21
N VAL A 333 -33.33 -21.52 11.91
CA VAL A 333 -32.99 -20.53 10.89
C VAL A 333 -34.30 -19.99 10.32
N PRO A 334 -34.62 -18.69 10.47
CA PRO A 334 -35.94 -18.18 10.10
C PRO A 334 -36.09 -17.94 8.60
N SER A 335 -34.99 -17.80 7.85
CA SER A 335 -35.01 -17.48 6.43
C SER A 335 -33.79 -18.02 5.72
N ASP A 336 -33.95 -18.34 4.43
CA ASP A 336 -32.85 -18.71 3.56
C ASP A 336 -31.79 -17.59 3.53
N GLY A 337 -30.51 -17.96 3.50
CA GLY A 337 -29.41 -17.04 3.29
C GLY A 337 -28.08 -17.55 3.79
N LEU A 338 -27.12 -16.63 3.87
CA LEU A 338 -25.81 -16.88 4.42
C LEU A 338 -25.81 -16.57 5.92
N TRP A 339 -25.32 -17.50 6.72
CA TRP A 339 -25.34 -17.43 8.17
C TRP A 339 -23.96 -17.74 8.74
N ARG A 340 -23.72 -17.31 9.98
CA ARG A 340 -22.56 -17.75 10.78
C ARG A 340 -22.96 -17.86 12.25
N ILE A 341 -22.22 -18.68 13.00
CA ILE A 341 -22.32 -18.71 14.47
C ILE A 341 -21.29 -17.78 15.06
N VAL A 342 -21.74 -16.97 16.00
CA VAL A 342 -20.87 -16.14 16.83
C VAL A 342 -20.99 -16.62 18.26
N PHE A 343 -19.85 -16.81 18.90
CA PHE A 343 -19.76 -17.22 20.29
C PHE A 343 -18.55 -16.61 20.97
N ASP A 344 -18.62 -16.48 22.28
CA ASP A 344 -17.48 -16.06 23.07
C ASP A 344 -16.84 -17.31 23.70
N GLN A 345 -15.52 -17.44 23.62
CA GLN A 345 -14.77 -18.50 24.32
C GLN A 345 -13.58 -17.93 25.10
N GLY A 346 -13.24 -18.59 26.21
CA GLY A 346 -12.15 -18.19 27.09
C GLY A 346 -11.47 -19.37 27.78
N CYS A 347 -10.28 -19.13 28.34
CA CYS A 347 -9.48 -20.16 29.00
C CYS A 347 -9.11 -19.86 30.44
N ARG A 348 -9.03 -20.90 31.28
CA ARG A 348 -8.61 -20.76 32.69
C ARG A 348 -7.09 -20.47 32.82
N PRO A 349 -6.67 -19.43 33.58
CA PRO A 349 -5.29 -19.30 34.06
C PRO A 349 -4.88 -20.46 34.97
N GLY A 350 -3.67 -20.99 34.82
CA GLY A 350 -3.04 -21.88 35.80
C GLY A 350 -2.72 -23.30 35.31
N THR A 351 -1.54 -23.77 35.70
CA THR A 351 -0.65 -24.75 35.06
C THR A 351 -1.10 -26.22 34.99
N THR A 352 -2.40 -26.52 35.08
CA THR A 352 -2.91 -27.92 34.93
C THR A 352 -4.14 -28.07 34.03
N TYR A 353 -4.83 -26.98 33.68
CA TYR A 353 -6.01 -26.97 32.82
C TYR A 353 -5.72 -26.12 31.59
N SER A 354 -4.74 -26.51 30.77
CA SER A 354 -4.39 -25.70 29.60
C SER A 354 -5.46 -25.75 28.52
N CYS A 355 -5.62 -24.67 27.76
CA CYS A 355 -6.62 -24.51 26.69
C CYS A 355 -6.09 -24.84 25.29
N ASN A 356 -5.01 -25.61 25.21
CA ASN A 356 -4.48 -26.06 23.94
C ASN A 356 -5.31 -27.26 23.47
N VAL A 357 -6.53 -26.96 23.04
CA VAL A 357 -7.58 -27.85 22.56
C VAL A 357 -8.30 -27.16 21.41
N ASP A 358 -8.75 -27.91 20.42
CA ASP A 358 -9.46 -27.37 19.27
C ASP A 358 -10.96 -27.29 19.58
N THR A 359 -11.59 -26.16 19.27
CA THR A 359 -13.06 -26.03 19.27
C THR A 359 -13.56 -26.45 17.91
N VAL A 360 -14.51 -27.37 17.87
CA VAL A 360 -15.18 -27.78 16.64
C VAL A 360 -16.64 -27.40 16.73
N VAL A 361 -17.10 -26.53 15.83
CA VAL A 361 -18.49 -26.08 15.73
C VAL A 361 -19.10 -26.69 14.48
N LYS A 362 -20.25 -27.36 14.62
CA LYS A 362 -21.00 -27.98 13.54
C LYS A 362 -22.43 -27.52 13.51
N ILE A 363 -22.98 -27.32 12.31
CA ILE A 363 -24.41 -27.07 12.11
C ILE A 363 -24.95 -28.09 11.12
N GLY A 364 -25.95 -28.85 11.54
CA GLY A 364 -26.50 -29.96 10.77
C GLY A 364 -25.45 -31.06 10.54
N ASP A 365 -25.53 -31.73 9.39
CA ASP A 365 -24.72 -32.91 9.08
C ASP A 365 -23.47 -32.60 8.23
N THR A 366 -23.28 -31.37 7.77
CA THR A 366 -22.40 -31.08 6.63
C THR A 366 -21.26 -30.11 6.90
N GLU A 367 -21.42 -29.16 7.81
CA GLU A 367 -20.42 -28.10 7.99
C GLU A 367 -19.75 -28.13 9.35
N THR A 368 -18.42 -28.03 9.34
CA THR A 368 -17.56 -28.08 10.52
C THR A 368 -16.54 -26.96 10.44
N THR A 369 -16.57 -26.02 11.39
CA THR A 369 -15.49 -25.05 11.58
C THR A 369 -14.63 -25.49 12.77
N THR A 370 -13.31 -25.55 12.57
CA THR A 370 -12.36 -25.87 13.63
C THR A 370 -11.54 -24.63 13.99
N PHE A 371 -11.68 -24.17 15.23
CA PHE A 371 -10.84 -23.14 15.81
C PHE A 371 -9.68 -23.80 16.53
N LYS A 372 -8.46 -23.51 16.07
CA LYS A 372 -7.26 -24.01 16.75
C LYS A 372 -7.15 -23.37 18.12
N GLY A 373 -6.92 -24.21 19.13
CA GLY A 373 -6.59 -23.72 20.46
C GLY A 373 -5.35 -22.81 20.37
N PRO A 374 -5.28 -21.74 21.17
CA PRO A 374 -4.12 -20.87 21.16
C PRO A 374 -2.88 -21.69 21.53
N THR A 375 -1.82 -21.56 20.73
CA THR A 375 -0.51 -22.14 21.03
C THR A 375 0.16 -21.44 22.20
N ASP A 376 -0.24 -20.20 22.49
CA ASP A 376 0.25 -19.38 23.60
C ASP A 376 -0.81 -19.28 24.71
N GLN A 377 -0.49 -19.81 25.89
CA GLN A 377 -1.39 -19.86 27.05
C GLN A 377 -1.69 -18.47 27.63
N ALA A 378 -0.93 -17.44 27.28
CA ALA A 378 -1.08 -16.09 27.82
C ALA A 378 -2.18 -15.24 27.14
N ASN A 379 -2.71 -15.65 25.98
CA ASN A 379 -3.51 -14.77 25.12
C ASN A 379 -5.04 -14.99 25.17
N LEU A 380 -5.57 -15.84 26.06
CA LEU A 380 -7.02 -16.03 26.27
C LEU A 380 -7.48 -15.78 27.72
N TYR A 381 -6.85 -14.83 28.40
CA TYR A 381 -7.41 -14.30 29.65
C TYR A 381 -8.69 -13.51 29.32
N GLY A 382 -9.84 -14.06 29.69
CA GLY A 382 -11.16 -13.52 29.38
C GLY A 382 -11.84 -14.19 28.17
N PHE A 383 -13.11 -13.83 27.98
CA PHE A 383 -13.89 -14.25 26.83
C PHE A 383 -13.52 -13.41 25.62
N LYS A 384 -13.15 -14.06 24.52
CA LYS A 384 -12.99 -13.43 23.20
C LYS A 384 -14.07 -13.93 22.27
N ARG A 385 -14.52 -13.07 21.37
CA ARG A 385 -15.49 -13.43 20.32
C ARG A 385 -14.83 -14.22 19.20
N PHE A 386 -15.52 -15.27 18.75
CA PHE A 386 -15.17 -16.10 17.62
C PHE A 386 -16.37 -16.23 16.69
N GLU A 387 -16.08 -16.39 15.41
CA GLU A 387 -17.06 -16.40 14.33
C GLU A 387 -16.74 -17.57 13.40
N THR A 388 -17.73 -18.40 13.05
CA THR A 388 -17.53 -19.46 12.05
C THR A 388 -17.36 -18.88 10.66
N GLY A 389 -16.94 -19.74 9.72
CA GLY A 389 -17.13 -19.44 8.31
C GLY A 389 -18.61 -19.13 8.01
N VAL A 390 -18.83 -18.38 6.92
CA VAL A 390 -20.17 -18.10 6.41
C VAL A 390 -20.69 -19.31 5.65
N MET A 391 -21.93 -19.70 5.92
CA MET A 391 -22.54 -20.91 5.38
C MET A 391 -23.94 -20.66 4.84
N GLU A 392 -24.30 -21.33 3.74
CA GLU A 392 -25.63 -21.20 3.15
C GLU A 392 -26.61 -22.15 3.86
N LEU A 393 -27.61 -21.57 4.54
CA LEU A 393 -28.65 -22.31 5.24
C LEU A 393 -30.02 -21.93 4.69
N SER A 394 -30.87 -22.93 4.51
CA SER A 394 -32.30 -22.72 4.25
C SER A 394 -33.06 -22.45 5.56
N ALA A 395 -34.23 -21.85 5.46
CA ALA A 395 -35.17 -21.73 6.57
C ALA A 395 -35.52 -23.13 7.09
N GLY A 396 -35.31 -23.36 8.39
CA GLY A 396 -35.47 -24.70 8.93
C GLY A 396 -34.92 -24.86 10.35
N THR A 397 -34.95 -26.10 10.83
CA THR A 397 -34.38 -26.48 12.13
C THR A 397 -33.12 -27.28 11.91
N TYR A 398 -32.04 -26.90 12.59
CA TYR A 398 -30.73 -27.53 12.51
C TYR A 398 -30.25 -27.93 13.90
N SER A 399 -29.30 -28.86 13.98
CA SER A 399 -28.57 -29.13 15.21
C SER A 399 -27.28 -28.32 15.21
N LEU A 400 -27.09 -27.46 16.21
CA LEU A 400 -25.79 -26.88 16.53
C LEU A 400 -25.07 -27.84 17.48
N GLU A 401 -23.88 -28.30 17.11
CA GLU A 401 -23.00 -29.09 17.95
C GLU A 401 -21.68 -28.35 18.18
N VAL A 402 -21.22 -28.29 19.42
CA VAL A 402 -19.90 -27.74 19.77
C VAL A 402 -19.15 -28.79 20.55
N SER A 403 -17.99 -29.22 20.05
CA SER A 403 -17.12 -30.18 20.73
C SER A 403 -15.75 -29.58 20.96
N ILE A 404 -15.07 -30.13 21.97
CA ILE A 404 -13.65 -29.85 22.22
C ILE A 404 -12.86 -31.10 21.89
N GLU A 405 -11.95 -30.97 20.94
CA GLU A 405 -11.07 -32.04 20.52
C GLU A 405 -9.65 -31.78 21.01
N SER A 406 -8.98 -32.83 21.49
CA SER A 406 -7.57 -32.76 21.83
C SER A 406 -6.73 -33.53 20.81
N LYS A 407 -5.57 -32.97 20.48
CA LYS A 407 -4.54 -33.65 19.71
C LYS A 407 -3.79 -34.72 20.51
N TYR A 408 -3.81 -34.66 21.84
CA TYR A 408 -3.05 -35.55 22.72
C TYR A 408 -3.95 -36.27 23.74
N ALA A 409 -3.72 -37.57 23.92
CA ALA A 409 -4.45 -38.40 24.88
C ALA A 409 -4.21 -37.98 26.36
N SER A 410 -3.12 -37.27 26.65
CA SER A 410 -2.80 -36.73 27.98
C SER A 410 -3.73 -35.61 28.45
N ASP A 411 -4.56 -35.09 27.57
CA ASP A 411 -5.25 -33.81 27.75
C ASP A 411 -6.67 -33.95 28.29
N GLN A 412 -7.04 -35.13 28.80
CA GLN A 412 -8.41 -35.42 29.28
C GLN A 412 -8.90 -34.50 30.41
N ASN A 413 -8.01 -33.74 31.03
CA ASN A 413 -8.35 -32.77 32.06
C ASN A 413 -8.54 -31.34 31.53
N LYS A 414 -8.21 -31.06 30.26
CA LYS A 414 -8.36 -29.72 29.68
C LYS A 414 -9.84 -29.36 29.46
N SER A 415 -10.12 -28.07 29.50
CA SER A 415 -11.46 -27.51 29.35
C SER A 415 -11.43 -26.16 28.66
N MET A 416 -12.57 -25.77 28.11
CA MET A 416 -12.80 -24.46 27.52
C MET A 416 -14.14 -23.92 27.98
N ASN A 417 -14.17 -22.62 28.20
CA ASN A 417 -15.35 -21.91 28.65
C ASN A 417 -16.01 -21.25 27.44
N PHE A 418 -17.33 -21.32 27.37
CA PHE A 418 -18.14 -20.71 26.33
C PHE A 418 -19.20 -19.80 26.95
N ASP A 419 -19.46 -18.70 26.28
CA ASP A 419 -20.51 -17.73 26.59
C ASP A 419 -21.14 -17.21 25.28
N VAL A 420 -22.37 -16.71 25.36
CA VAL A 420 -23.13 -16.04 24.30
C VAL A 420 -23.07 -16.73 22.93
N PHE A 421 -23.84 -17.79 22.72
CA PHE A 421 -24.09 -18.31 21.37
C PHE A 421 -25.18 -17.51 20.65
N ARG A 422 -24.91 -17.08 19.42
CA ARG A 422 -25.90 -16.48 18.53
C ARG A 422 -25.63 -16.77 17.06
N MET A 423 -26.64 -16.54 16.23
CA MET A 423 -26.55 -16.61 14.78
C MET A 423 -26.56 -15.22 14.19
N GLU A 424 -25.75 -14.99 13.16
CA GLU A 424 -25.77 -13.76 12.38
C GLU A 424 -26.07 -14.11 10.92
N LYS A 425 -27.13 -13.53 10.38
CA LYS A 425 -27.37 -13.54 8.94
C LYS A 425 -26.44 -12.51 8.33
N VAL A 426 -25.69 -12.94 7.34
CA VAL A 426 -24.75 -12.09 6.65
C VAL A 426 -25.13 -11.94 5.20
N GLU A 427 -24.94 -10.74 4.66
CA GLU A 427 -24.92 -10.52 3.22
C GLU A 427 -23.48 -10.29 2.82
N ILE A 428 -23.02 -11.08 1.85
CA ILE A 428 -21.75 -10.82 1.20
C ILE A 428 -22.02 -9.80 0.11
N ALA A 429 -21.68 -8.54 0.39
CA ALA A 429 -21.62 -7.53 -0.62
C ALA A 429 -20.28 -7.64 -1.33
N GLU A 430 -20.31 -7.89 -2.64
CA GLU A 430 -19.14 -7.67 -3.47
C GLU A 430 -18.89 -6.16 -3.49
N VAL A 431 -17.79 -5.75 -2.87
CA VAL A 431 -17.30 -4.40 -3.05
C VAL A 431 -16.43 -4.43 -4.28
N VAL A 432 -17.07 -4.16 -5.41
CA VAL A 432 -16.36 -3.85 -6.65
C VAL A 432 -15.66 -2.52 -6.39
N GLY A 433 -14.35 -2.59 -6.10
CA GLY A 433 -13.54 -1.40 -5.91
C GLY A 433 -13.65 -0.52 -7.15
N ARG A 434 -14.28 0.64 -7.02
CA ARG A 434 -14.43 1.60 -8.11
C ARG A 434 -13.24 2.54 -8.14
N PHE A 435 -12.65 2.72 -9.31
CA PHE A 435 -11.70 3.78 -9.52
C PHE A 435 -12.41 5.06 -9.86
N THR A 436 -12.18 6.12 -9.08
CA THR A 436 -12.79 7.42 -9.29
C THR A 436 -11.72 8.47 -9.57
N LYS A 437 -11.87 9.25 -10.63
CA LYS A 437 -11.03 10.42 -10.92
C LYS A 437 -11.83 11.70 -10.71
N THR A 438 -11.35 12.53 -9.79
CA THR A 438 -11.89 13.86 -9.48
C THR A 438 -10.81 14.94 -9.67
N GLY A 439 -11.19 16.21 -9.59
CA GLY A 439 -10.28 17.35 -9.78
C GLY A 439 -9.93 17.63 -11.24
N GLY A 440 -9.54 18.87 -11.56
CA GLY A 440 -9.37 19.35 -12.93
C GLY A 440 -8.07 18.93 -13.65
N GLY A 441 -7.13 18.25 -12.99
CA GLY A 441 -5.84 17.87 -13.54
C GLY A 441 -5.82 16.55 -14.31
N ILE A 442 -4.62 16.15 -14.75
CA ILE A 442 -4.36 15.00 -15.62
C ILE A 442 -3.81 13.83 -14.80
N LEU A 443 -4.47 12.68 -14.88
CA LEU A 443 -3.97 11.40 -14.37
C LEU A 443 -3.59 10.48 -15.53
N ARG A 444 -2.41 9.87 -15.51
CA ARG A 444 -1.92 8.94 -16.54
C ARG A 444 -1.68 7.56 -15.95
N THR A 445 -2.05 6.50 -16.68
CA THR A 445 -1.75 5.11 -16.33
C THR A 445 -1.38 4.30 -17.57
N ASP A 446 -0.41 3.39 -17.41
CA ASP A 446 0.21 2.61 -18.50
C ASP A 446 -0.63 1.41 -18.97
N ALA A 447 -1.55 0.93 -18.14
CA ALA A 447 -2.55 -0.06 -18.48
C ALA A 447 -3.68 -0.05 -17.43
N TRP A 448 -4.85 -0.55 -17.83
CA TRP A 448 -6.01 -0.76 -16.97
C TRP A 448 -6.56 -2.17 -17.15
N THR A 449 -6.83 -2.89 -16.06
CA THR A 449 -7.48 -4.20 -16.08
C THR A 449 -8.54 -4.33 -14.98
N GLY A 450 -9.79 -4.57 -15.36
CA GLY A 450 -10.75 -5.32 -14.55
C GLY A 450 -11.53 -4.64 -13.42
N ALA A 451 -11.48 -3.30 -13.24
CA ALA A 451 -12.35 -2.59 -12.29
C ALA A 451 -13.23 -1.52 -12.96
N ASP A 452 -14.42 -1.29 -12.38
CA ASP A 452 -15.32 -0.21 -12.77
C ASP A 452 -14.65 1.15 -12.56
N MET A 453 -14.89 2.07 -13.49
CA MET A 453 -14.21 3.35 -13.53
C MET A 453 -15.23 4.48 -13.59
N LEU A 454 -15.02 5.53 -12.80
CA LEU A 454 -15.81 6.75 -12.77
C LEU A 454 -14.90 7.96 -12.94
N ILE A 455 -15.24 8.86 -13.86
CA ILE A 455 -14.51 10.10 -14.11
C ILE A 455 -15.50 11.25 -13.92
N GLU A 456 -15.29 12.05 -12.90
CA GLU A 456 -16.16 13.18 -12.56
C GLU A 456 -15.59 14.52 -13.06
N ALA A 457 -14.25 14.64 -13.14
CA ALA A 457 -13.57 15.86 -13.62
C ALA A 457 -12.13 15.61 -14.10
N GLY A 458 -11.61 16.58 -14.88
CA GLY A 458 -10.23 16.58 -15.37
C GLY A 458 -10.00 15.63 -16.53
N ILE A 459 -8.79 15.11 -16.68
CA ILE A 459 -8.44 14.17 -17.75
C ILE A 459 -7.87 12.89 -17.12
N LEU A 460 -8.39 11.74 -17.52
CA LEU A 460 -7.74 10.44 -17.31
C LEU A 460 -7.22 9.94 -18.64
N ASN A 461 -5.91 9.74 -18.74
CA ASN A 461 -5.25 9.17 -19.89
C ASN A 461 -4.84 7.72 -19.56
N VAL A 462 -5.36 6.78 -20.33
CA VAL A 462 -5.04 5.36 -20.20
C VAL A 462 -4.30 4.94 -21.47
N GLU A 463 -3.01 4.63 -21.30
CA GLU A 463 -2.20 4.03 -22.36
C GLU A 463 -2.40 2.51 -22.35
N SER A 464 -2.43 1.89 -23.54
CA SER A 464 -2.52 0.45 -23.78
C SER A 464 -3.55 -0.29 -22.89
N ALA A 465 -4.82 0.10 -22.95
CA ALA A 465 -5.88 -0.52 -22.15
C ALA A 465 -6.42 -1.81 -22.77
N THR A 466 -6.55 -2.87 -21.98
CA THR A 466 -7.44 -4.00 -22.30
C THR A 466 -8.63 -3.94 -21.36
N ILE A 467 -9.77 -3.47 -21.87
CA ILE A 467 -10.99 -3.29 -21.08
C ILE A 467 -11.82 -4.57 -21.21
N THR A 468 -11.90 -5.34 -20.13
CA THR A 468 -12.69 -6.58 -20.05
C THR A 468 -13.75 -6.43 -18.95
N ASN A 469 -14.98 -6.86 -19.22
CA ASN A 469 -16.09 -7.02 -18.25
C ASN A 469 -16.25 -5.86 -17.25
N THR A 470 -16.07 -4.62 -17.69
CA THR A 470 -16.04 -3.42 -16.85
C THR A 470 -16.94 -2.32 -17.41
N ALA A 471 -17.62 -1.61 -16.51
CA ALA A 471 -18.38 -0.42 -16.84
C ALA A 471 -17.53 0.83 -16.56
N ILE A 472 -17.32 1.65 -17.58
CA ILE A 472 -16.64 2.94 -17.47
C ILE A 472 -17.69 4.04 -17.58
N SER A 473 -17.76 4.92 -16.59
CA SER A 473 -18.68 6.06 -16.55
C SER A 473 -17.91 7.38 -16.56
N VAL A 474 -18.14 8.21 -17.57
CA VAL A 474 -17.58 9.57 -17.68
C VAL A 474 -18.69 10.56 -17.36
N GLN A 475 -18.80 10.99 -16.11
CA GLN A 475 -19.82 11.94 -15.65
C GLN A 475 -19.43 13.40 -15.89
N GLY A 476 -18.13 13.69 -15.90
CA GLY A 476 -17.56 14.99 -16.27
C GLY A 476 -16.06 14.86 -16.56
N GLY A 477 -15.49 15.80 -17.30
CA GLY A 477 -14.09 15.71 -17.76
C GLY A 477 -13.90 14.84 -19.00
N THR A 478 -12.68 14.33 -19.21
CA THR A 478 -12.28 13.60 -20.42
C THR A 478 -11.62 12.27 -20.08
N LEU A 479 -12.12 11.19 -20.66
CA LEU A 479 -11.39 9.92 -20.79
C LEU A 479 -10.62 9.91 -22.11
N GLU A 480 -9.30 9.84 -22.05
CA GLU A 480 -8.44 9.67 -23.22
C GLU A 480 -7.89 8.24 -23.24
N LEU A 481 -8.28 7.48 -24.26
CA LEU A 481 -7.90 6.10 -24.49
C LEU A 481 -6.86 6.04 -25.61
N VAL A 482 -5.70 5.46 -25.30
CA VAL A 482 -4.60 5.29 -26.23
C VAL A 482 -4.32 3.81 -26.45
N ASP A 483 -4.31 3.36 -27.70
CA ASP A 483 -4.01 1.97 -28.08
C ASP A 483 -4.86 0.93 -27.32
N VAL A 484 -6.19 1.04 -27.44
CA VAL A 484 -7.13 0.25 -26.63
C VAL A 484 -7.70 -0.94 -27.38
N ARG A 485 -7.80 -2.06 -26.67
CA ARG A 485 -8.61 -3.23 -27.03
C ARG A 485 -9.75 -3.40 -26.04
N MET A 486 -10.99 -3.40 -26.52
CA MET A 486 -12.17 -3.71 -25.70
C MET A 486 -12.69 -5.10 -26.01
N GLU A 487 -12.97 -5.90 -24.97
CA GLU A 487 -13.67 -7.17 -25.13
C GLU A 487 -15.19 -6.96 -25.28
N GLU A 488 -15.89 -8.03 -25.69
CA GLU A 488 -17.28 -7.97 -26.17
C GLU A 488 -18.28 -7.42 -25.13
N GLU A 489 -18.00 -7.60 -23.83
CA GLU A 489 -18.88 -7.15 -22.75
C GLU A 489 -18.51 -5.78 -22.17
N ALA A 490 -17.45 -5.12 -22.66
CA ALA A 490 -17.01 -3.83 -22.13
C ALA A 490 -17.92 -2.67 -22.58
N GLN A 491 -18.26 -1.78 -21.63
CA GLN A 491 -19.18 -0.66 -21.85
C GLN A 491 -18.58 0.67 -21.36
N ILE A 492 -18.67 1.71 -22.19
CA ILE A 492 -18.33 3.09 -21.82
C ILE A 492 -19.58 3.96 -21.91
N GLY A 493 -20.04 4.49 -20.78
CA GLY A 493 -21.09 5.49 -20.68
C GLY A 493 -20.51 6.90 -20.52
N VAL A 494 -20.90 7.84 -21.37
CA VAL A 494 -20.45 9.25 -21.32
C VAL A 494 -21.66 10.15 -21.07
N ALA A 495 -21.71 10.82 -19.92
CA ALA A 495 -22.76 11.74 -19.54
C ALA A 495 -22.64 13.11 -20.24
N ALA A 496 -23.65 13.96 -20.09
CA ALA A 496 -23.65 15.31 -20.64
C ALA A 496 -22.49 16.14 -20.06
N GLY A 497 -21.73 16.84 -20.91
CA GLY A 497 -20.53 17.59 -20.50
C GLY A 497 -19.27 16.74 -20.33
N GLY A 498 -19.37 15.40 -20.40
CA GLY A 498 -18.24 14.50 -20.48
C GLY A 498 -17.68 14.36 -21.90
N ALA A 499 -16.41 13.96 -22.00
CA ALA A 499 -15.73 13.69 -23.26
C ALA A 499 -15.05 12.33 -23.26
N LEU A 500 -15.15 11.62 -24.38
CA LEU A 500 -14.36 10.43 -24.69
C LEU A 500 -13.46 10.76 -25.88
N ALA A 501 -12.15 10.58 -25.70
CA ALA A 501 -11.16 10.80 -26.73
C ALA A 501 -10.44 9.48 -27.02
N PHE A 502 -10.35 9.13 -28.30
CA PHE A 502 -9.43 8.10 -28.77
C PHE A 502 -8.23 8.78 -29.38
N SER A 503 -7.03 8.37 -28.99
CA SER A 503 -5.80 8.81 -29.64
C SER A 503 -4.91 7.63 -30.02
N SER A 504 -4.24 7.73 -31.15
CA SER A 504 -3.27 6.72 -31.59
C SER A 504 -1.86 7.01 -31.08
N ILE A 505 -1.70 7.99 -30.18
CA ILE A 505 -0.40 8.50 -29.79
C ILE A 505 -0.22 8.26 -28.30
N GLY A 506 0.58 7.23 -27.95
CA GLY A 506 1.27 7.24 -26.67
C GLY A 506 2.17 8.45 -26.66
N ARG A 507 1.88 9.44 -25.81
CA ARG A 507 2.81 10.57 -25.61
C ARG A 507 3.99 10.16 -24.74
N LYS A 508 4.02 8.92 -24.27
CA LYS A 508 5.11 8.35 -23.51
C LYS A 508 6.41 8.47 -24.29
N ASP A 509 7.31 9.22 -23.68
CA ASP A 509 8.70 9.18 -24.05
C ASP A 509 9.26 7.84 -23.59
N ILE A 510 9.79 7.08 -24.54
CA ILE A 510 10.41 5.77 -24.24
C ILE A 510 11.81 5.99 -23.66
N ILE A 511 12.37 7.19 -23.82
CA ILE A 511 13.63 7.57 -23.20
C ILE A 511 13.45 7.74 -21.70
N SER A 512 14.29 7.05 -20.93
CA SER A 512 14.37 7.26 -19.48
C SER A 512 15.39 8.36 -19.19
N ASN A 513 15.06 9.28 -18.26
CA ASN A 513 15.95 10.37 -17.85
C ASN A 513 16.53 11.18 -19.04
N GLY A 514 15.73 11.44 -20.07
CA GLY A 514 16.17 12.15 -21.28
C GLY A 514 16.49 13.64 -21.05
N SER A 515 15.99 14.21 -19.96
CA SER A 515 16.33 15.56 -19.47
C SER A 515 17.43 15.57 -18.40
N PHE A 516 17.91 14.40 -17.96
CA PHE A 516 19.00 14.25 -16.98
C PHE A 516 18.73 14.79 -15.56
N GLU A 517 17.48 15.11 -15.22
CA GLU A 517 17.10 15.68 -13.91
C GLU A 517 16.99 14.64 -12.78
N VAL A 518 16.91 13.34 -13.10
CA VAL A 518 16.79 12.27 -12.08
C VAL A 518 18.00 12.26 -11.14
N ASP A 519 19.16 12.68 -11.64
CA ASP A 519 20.40 12.76 -10.88
C ASP A 519 20.44 13.95 -9.91
N GLY A 520 19.42 14.83 -9.93
CA GLY A 520 19.31 16.03 -9.10
C GLY A 520 20.26 17.17 -9.52
N PRO A 521 20.03 18.39 -9.01
CA PRO A 521 20.76 19.58 -9.45
C PRO A 521 22.27 19.44 -9.19
N LYS A 522 23.09 19.95 -10.12
CA LYS A 522 24.55 19.93 -10.01
C LYS A 522 25.11 21.35 -9.88
N THR A 523 25.95 21.58 -8.87
CA THR A 523 26.62 22.87 -8.65
C THR A 523 28.00 22.95 -9.34
N SER A 524 28.54 21.82 -9.78
CA SER A 524 29.81 21.70 -10.49
C SER A 524 29.75 20.60 -11.55
N ILE A 525 30.81 20.51 -12.36
CA ILE A 525 31.02 19.38 -13.28
C ILE A 525 31.15 18.09 -12.47
N VAL A 526 30.42 17.04 -12.84
CA VAL A 526 30.53 15.70 -12.27
C VAL A 526 30.72 14.67 -13.38
N ALA A 527 31.88 14.00 -13.40
CA ALA A 527 32.15 12.91 -14.33
C ALA A 527 31.43 11.64 -13.86
N MET A 528 30.19 11.45 -14.33
CA MET A 528 29.35 10.29 -14.02
C MET A 528 28.45 9.92 -15.19
N ASN A 529 28.04 8.65 -15.22
CA ASN A 529 26.95 8.20 -16.07
C ASN A 529 25.63 8.79 -15.53
N PRO A 530 24.82 9.46 -16.37
CA PRO A 530 23.46 9.83 -15.98
C PRO A 530 22.64 8.56 -15.68
N ALA A 531 21.68 8.63 -14.75
CA ALA A 531 20.82 7.50 -14.47
C ALA A 531 20.14 6.99 -15.75
N GLY A 532 20.26 5.69 -16.05
CA GLY A 532 19.69 5.07 -17.27
C GLY A 532 20.51 5.28 -18.55
N TRP A 533 21.65 5.95 -18.49
CA TRP A 533 22.53 6.21 -19.64
C TRP A 533 23.96 5.71 -19.36
N THR A 534 24.70 5.38 -20.41
CA THR A 534 26.10 4.98 -20.33
C THR A 534 26.97 5.91 -21.16
N ILE A 535 27.98 6.51 -20.53
CA ILE A 535 29.02 7.26 -21.22
C ILE A 535 30.16 6.30 -21.57
N GLY A 536 30.52 6.23 -22.85
CA GLY A 536 31.60 5.39 -23.36
C GLY A 536 32.61 6.17 -24.20
N LYS A 537 33.46 5.44 -24.93
CA LYS A 537 34.49 5.99 -25.83
C LYS A 537 34.28 5.49 -27.25
N THR A 538 34.46 6.35 -28.25
CA THR A 538 34.46 5.94 -29.67
C THR A 538 35.82 5.43 -30.14
N ASN A 539 36.92 5.75 -29.44
CA ASN A 539 38.26 5.20 -29.71
C ASN A 539 38.97 4.78 -28.41
N PRO A 540 39.25 3.47 -28.20
CA PRO A 540 39.91 2.97 -26.99
C PRO A 540 41.41 3.30 -26.88
N THR A 541 42.04 3.80 -27.95
CA THR A 541 43.49 4.05 -28.00
C THR A 541 43.90 5.52 -27.76
N GLY A 542 42.93 6.44 -27.69
CA GLY A 542 43.18 7.85 -27.39
C GLY A 542 43.44 8.09 -25.90
N ASN A 543 44.57 8.72 -25.57
CA ASN A 543 44.82 9.23 -24.22
C ASN A 543 43.98 10.50 -23.99
N ASN A 544 42.79 10.35 -23.42
CA ASN A 544 42.04 11.46 -22.86
C ASN A 544 41.58 11.11 -21.46
N THR A 545 42.18 11.79 -20.49
CA THR A 545 41.81 11.73 -19.08
C THR A 545 40.44 12.38 -18.89
N ASN A 546 39.45 11.57 -18.50
CA ASN A 546 38.23 11.89 -17.74
C ASN A 546 37.59 13.27 -17.98
N GLY A 547 36.37 13.30 -18.49
CA GLY A 547 35.63 14.55 -18.45
C GLY A 547 34.14 14.46 -18.64
N SER A 548 33.62 13.73 -19.63
CA SER A 548 32.18 13.71 -19.94
C SER A 548 31.31 13.33 -18.73
N GLY A 549 30.15 13.94 -18.60
CA GLY A 549 29.29 13.76 -17.42
C GLY A 549 28.18 14.78 -17.34
N LEU A 550 27.75 15.11 -16.11
CA LEU A 550 26.65 16.03 -15.83
C LEU A 550 27.14 17.40 -15.34
N GLN A 551 26.41 18.44 -15.70
CA GLN A 551 26.62 19.81 -15.24
C GLN A 551 25.27 20.50 -15.05
N GLY A 552 25.17 21.34 -14.02
CA GLY A 552 23.99 22.19 -13.82
C GLY A 552 24.15 23.61 -14.35
N ASN A 553 23.04 24.35 -14.42
CA ASN A 553 23.00 25.75 -14.83
C ASN A 553 24.01 26.62 -14.08
N GLY A 554 24.78 27.43 -14.82
CA GLY A 554 25.73 28.39 -14.26
C GLY A 554 27.03 27.82 -13.69
N GLY A 555 27.28 26.51 -13.75
CA GLY A 555 28.58 25.96 -13.30
C GLY A 555 29.67 26.04 -14.36
N ASN A 556 30.89 25.62 -14.03
CA ASN A 556 32.13 26.01 -14.76
C ASN A 556 32.16 25.82 -16.29
N VAL A 557 31.38 24.89 -16.87
CA VAL A 557 31.26 24.74 -18.33
C VAL A 557 30.07 25.46 -18.96
N THR A 558 29.06 25.83 -18.18
CA THR A 558 27.85 26.59 -18.56
C THR A 558 27.82 28.02 -17.99
N ALA A 559 28.82 28.45 -17.21
CA ALA A 559 28.89 29.74 -16.51
C ALA A 559 28.81 30.97 -17.44
N ASN A 560 29.07 30.77 -18.73
CA ASN A 560 28.83 31.72 -19.81
C ASN A 560 28.27 31.00 -21.05
N GLY A 561 27.58 29.87 -20.85
CA GLY A 561 26.95 29.05 -21.88
C GLY A 561 25.42 29.13 -21.78
N PRO A 562 24.69 28.50 -22.72
CA PRO A 562 23.24 28.52 -22.66
C PRO A 562 22.71 27.78 -21.43
N SER A 563 21.65 28.30 -20.81
CA SER A 563 20.89 27.58 -19.79
C SER A 563 20.28 26.31 -20.38
N THR A 564 20.21 25.26 -19.59
CA THR A 564 19.55 23.99 -19.93
C THR A 564 18.10 24.24 -20.33
N VAL A 565 17.60 23.43 -21.28
CA VAL A 565 16.26 23.61 -21.87
C VAL A 565 15.22 22.83 -21.08
N ALA A 566 15.61 21.70 -20.46
CA ALA A 566 14.71 20.84 -19.71
C ALA A 566 15.15 20.66 -18.25
N GLY A 567 15.08 21.75 -17.46
CA GLY A 567 15.33 21.70 -16.02
C GLY A 567 16.60 22.44 -15.62
N THR A 568 17.42 21.83 -14.77
CA THR A 568 18.60 22.44 -14.15
C THR A 568 19.92 21.76 -14.51
N VAL A 569 19.91 20.62 -15.21
CA VAL A 569 21.04 19.75 -15.50
C VAL A 569 21.10 19.40 -17.00
N THR A 570 22.30 19.21 -17.54
CA THR A 570 22.55 18.72 -18.89
C THR A 570 23.74 17.78 -18.89
N VAL A 571 23.79 16.87 -19.87
CA VAL A 571 24.98 16.06 -20.11
C VAL A 571 25.92 16.81 -21.06
N PHE A 572 27.21 16.78 -20.76
CA PHE A 572 28.25 17.25 -21.65
C PHE A 572 29.15 16.10 -22.08
N LEU A 573 29.43 16.05 -23.38
CA LEU A 573 30.30 15.06 -24.00
C LEU A 573 31.55 15.78 -24.53
N ARG A 574 32.72 15.19 -24.30
CA ARG A 574 33.99 15.63 -24.87
C ARG A 574 34.31 14.83 -26.13
N GLU A 575 35.41 15.17 -26.79
CA GLU A 575 35.89 14.46 -27.98
C GLU A 575 35.99 12.94 -27.77
N TYR A 576 35.62 12.20 -28.81
CA TYR A 576 35.63 10.74 -28.86
C TYR A 576 34.82 10.04 -27.74
N SER A 577 33.73 10.65 -27.28
CA SER A 577 32.82 10.10 -26.28
C SER A 577 31.55 9.54 -26.93
N THR A 578 30.94 8.56 -26.27
CA THR A 578 29.57 8.13 -26.56
C THR A 578 28.66 8.39 -25.38
N LEU A 579 27.37 8.57 -25.64
CA LEU A 579 26.28 8.53 -24.68
C LEU A 579 25.21 7.60 -25.24
N SER A 580 24.95 6.50 -24.55
CA SER A 580 24.05 5.45 -25.04
C SER A 580 22.98 5.05 -24.03
N GLN A 581 21.79 4.74 -24.52
CA GLN A 581 20.71 4.12 -23.77
C GLN A 581 20.04 3.05 -24.63
N THR A 582 19.77 1.90 -24.01
CA THR A 582 18.89 0.88 -24.60
C THR A 582 17.45 1.17 -24.21
N VAL A 583 16.57 1.26 -25.20
CA VAL A 583 15.13 1.48 -25.05
C VAL A 583 14.36 0.25 -25.52
N SER A 584 13.27 -0.09 -24.83
CA SER A 584 12.39 -1.18 -25.24
C SER A 584 11.21 -0.63 -26.03
N VAL A 585 11.12 -1.01 -27.31
CA VAL A 585 10.00 -0.70 -28.19
C VAL A 585 9.03 -1.87 -28.20
N THR A 586 7.82 -1.65 -27.69
CA THR A 586 6.80 -2.72 -27.60
C THR A 586 6.10 -2.97 -28.92
N TYR A 587 5.99 -1.96 -29.78
CA TYR A 587 5.28 -2.03 -31.05
C TYR A 587 6.13 -1.48 -32.19
N ALA A 588 6.20 -2.23 -33.29
CA ALA A 588 6.83 -1.76 -34.50
C ALA A 588 6.09 -0.54 -35.06
N GLY A 589 6.81 0.47 -35.53
CA GLY A 589 6.20 1.69 -36.05
C GLY A 589 7.17 2.86 -36.25
N ASN A 590 6.60 4.01 -36.60
CA ASN A 590 7.35 5.26 -36.77
C ASN A 590 7.52 5.98 -35.42
N TYR A 591 8.76 6.39 -35.11
CA TYR A 591 9.18 7.09 -33.91
C TYR A 591 9.97 8.36 -34.25
N ARG A 592 9.74 9.43 -33.50
CA ARG A 592 10.42 10.71 -33.65
C ARG A 592 11.41 10.84 -32.51
N LEU A 593 12.68 10.77 -32.85
CA LEU A 593 13.77 11.12 -31.95
C LEU A 593 13.92 12.64 -31.98
N SER A 594 13.77 13.30 -30.83
CA SER A 594 14.05 14.72 -30.66
C SER A 594 15.09 14.93 -29.58
N PHE A 595 15.95 15.93 -29.72
CA PHE A 595 16.92 16.30 -28.69
C PHE A 595 17.37 17.74 -28.90
N SER A 596 17.89 18.35 -27.84
CA SER A 596 18.52 19.66 -27.89
C SER A 596 20.04 19.49 -27.83
N LYS A 597 20.75 20.26 -28.65
CA LYS A 597 22.21 20.27 -28.71
C LYS A 597 22.71 21.70 -28.59
N ALA A 598 23.76 21.92 -27.79
CA ALA A 598 24.49 23.18 -27.75
C ALA A 598 26.00 22.96 -27.79
N CYS A 599 26.75 23.98 -28.18
CA CYS A 599 28.20 24.06 -27.98
C CYS A 599 28.52 25.04 -26.83
N ARG A 600 29.74 24.95 -26.29
CA ARG A 600 30.21 25.89 -25.26
C ARG A 600 30.45 27.28 -25.85
N ALA A 601 29.87 28.33 -25.26
CA ALA A 601 29.85 29.67 -25.89
C ALA A 601 31.09 30.56 -25.63
N SER A 602 31.93 30.28 -24.62
CA SER A 602 32.93 31.23 -24.09
C SER A 602 34.40 30.79 -24.13
N HIS A 603 34.69 29.62 -24.67
CA HIS A 603 36.07 29.12 -24.81
C HIS A 603 36.34 28.94 -26.30
N ASN A 604 37.61 28.96 -26.71
CA ASN A 604 38.02 28.53 -28.05
C ASN A 604 37.55 27.07 -28.21
N SER A 605 36.31 26.90 -28.65
CA SER A 605 35.65 25.62 -28.81
C SER A 605 35.34 25.50 -30.28
N SER A 606 36.11 24.61 -30.90
CA SER A 606 35.90 24.18 -32.27
C SER A 606 34.62 23.38 -32.41
N SER A 607 34.08 23.34 -33.64
CA SER A 607 32.95 22.47 -33.97
C SER A 607 33.30 21.04 -33.60
N MET A 608 32.49 20.43 -32.74
CA MET A 608 32.58 19.00 -32.46
C MET A 608 31.45 18.29 -33.21
N PRO A 609 31.78 17.38 -34.14
CA PRO A 609 30.77 16.64 -34.86
C PRO A 609 30.03 15.72 -33.90
N VAL A 610 28.71 15.68 -34.03
CA VAL A 610 27.83 14.74 -33.32
C VAL A 610 27.13 13.88 -34.34
N THR A 611 27.25 12.57 -34.18
CA THR A 611 26.44 11.59 -34.89
C THR A 611 25.49 10.93 -33.91
N VAL A 612 24.26 10.69 -34.34
CA VAL A 612 23.29 9.91 -33.58
C VAL A 612 22.97 8.65 -34.35
N THR A 613 23.10 7.53 -33.68
CA THR A 613 22.79 6.21 -34.25
C THR A 613 21.69 5.52 -33.45
N ILE A 614 20.91 4.69 -34.15
CA ILE A 614 20.02 3.69 -33.56
C ILE A 614 20.49 2.34 -34.08
N ASP A 615 20.86 1.44 -33.18
CA ASP A 615 21.44 0.12 -33.49
C ASP A 615 22.64 0.20 -34.43
N GLY A 616 23.48 1.23 -34.25
CA GLY A 616 24.65 1.48 -35.08
C GLY A 616 24.36 2.11 -36.45
N LYS A 617 23.09 2.26 -36.85
CA LYS A 617 22.70 2.98 -38.07
C LYS A 617 22.59 4.47 -37.78
N ILE A 618 23.28 5.30 -38.57
CA ILE A 618 23.21 6.76 -38.46
C ILE A 618 21.82 7.25 -38.83
N VAL A 619 21.21 8.00 -37.91
CA VAL A 619 19.90 8.66 -38.09
C VAL A 619 20.02 10.18 -38.11
N PHE A 620 21.11 10.73 -37.58
CA PHE A 620 21.40 12.16 -37.60
C PHE A 620 22.91 12.43 -37.58
N GLU A 621 23.35 13.48 -38.28
CA GLU A 621 24.70 14.02 -38.18
C GLU A 621 24.67 15.55 -38.16
N SER A 622 25.47 16.16 -37.29
CA SER A 622 25.67 17.61 -37.26
C SER A 622 27.15 17.94 -37.13
N THR A 623 27.61 18.81 -38.04
CA THR A 623 28.92 19.46 -38.01
C THR A 623 28.81 20.96 -37.71
N SER A 624 27.60 21.47 -37.47
CA SER A 624 27.29 22.89 -37.32
C SER A 624 27.39 23.39 -35.87
N ASN A 625 27.70 24.70 -35.74
CA ASN A 625 27.89 25.41 -34.48
C ASN A 625 26.72 26.37 -34.24
N SER A 626 25.84 26.09 -33.28
CA SER A 626 25.15 27.18 -32.59
C SER A 626 26.06 27.62 -31.45
N LYS A 627 26.75 28.76 -31.60
CA LYS A 627 27.58 29.33 -30.53
C LYS A 627 26.74 30.04 -29.45
N ASP A 628 25.43 30.17 -29.68
CA ASP A 628 24.56 31.10 -28.94
C ASP A 628 23.40 30.39 -28.19
N GLY A 629 23.30 29.06 -28.20
CA GLY A 629 22.12 28.40 -27.64
C GLY A 629 22.00 26.90 -27.86
N PHE A 630 21.14 26.26 -27.07
CA PHE A 630 20.57 24.96 -27.42
C PHE A 630 19.67 25.10 -28.65
N GLU A 631 19.95 24.29 -29.66
CA GLU A 631 19.13 24.10 -30.85
C GLU A 631 18.42 22.75 -30.76
N ARG A 632 17.13 22.70 -31.11
CA ARG A 632 16.35 21.47 -31.11
C ARG A 632 16.40 20.79 -32.46
N PHE A 633 16.67 19.50 -32.45
CA PHE A 633 16.65 18.62 -33.61
C PHE A 633 15.55 17.58 -33.47
N SER A 634 14.97 17.17 -34.59
CA SER A 634 13.97 16.09 -34.67
C SER A 634 14.24 15.25 -35.91
N VAL A 635 14.23 13.93 -35.73
CA VAL A 635 14.46 12.92 -36.76
C VAL A 635 13.42 11.81 -36.64
N ASP A 636 12.89 11.43 -37.79
CA ASP A 636 11.86 10.42 -37.94
C ASP A 636 12.51 9.07 -38.30
N VAL A 637 12.19 8.02 -37.56
CA VAL A 637 12.75 6.67 -37.71
C VAL A 637 11.65 5.61 -37.66
N TYR A 638 11.85 4.47 -38.31
CA TYR A 638 11.00 3.29 -38.12
C TYR A 638 11.75 2.29 -37.23
N LEU A 639 11.07 1.78 -36.19
CA LEU A 639 11.62 0.81 -35.24
C LEU A 639 10.74 -0.45 -35.22
N GLU A 640 11.35 -1.60 -34.99
CA GLU A 640 10.64 -2.87 -34.81
C GLU A 640 10.24 -3.07 -33.34
N ALA A 641 9.38 -4.04 -33.04
CA ALA A 641 9.09 -4.40 -31.66
C ALA A 641 10.28 -5.16 -31.02
N ALA A 642 11.27 -4.44 -30.50
CA ALA A 642 12.47 -4.99 -29.89
C ALA A 642 13.17 -3.99 -28.95
N ASN A 643 14.29 -4.41 -28.36
CA ASN A 643 15.21 -3.47 -27.71
C ASN A 643 16.08 -2.79 -28.77
N HIS A 644 16.14 -1.45 -28.73
CA HIS A 644 16.94 -0.61 -29.60
C HIS A 644 17.96 0.18 -28.79
N THR A 645 19.14 0.44 -29.33
CA THR A 645 20.17 1.25 -28.65
C THR A 645 20.36 2.57 -29.36
N ILE A 646 20.04 3.67 -28.68
CA ILE A 646 20.31 5.02 -29.15
C ILE A 646 21.70 5.43 -28.67
N THR A 647 22.51 5.98 -29.55
CA THR A 647 23.86 6.45 -29.22
C THR A 647 24.13 7.81 -29.83
N PHE A 648 24.47 8.78 -28.99
CA PHE A 648 25.13 10.01 -29.40
C PHE A 648 26.64 9.78 -29.36
N ALA A 649 27.34 10.06 -30.46
CA ALA A 649 28.77 9.90 -30.56
C ALA A 649 29.41 11.22 -31.01
N THR A 650 30.49 11.59 -30.33
CA THR A 650 31.29 12.76 -30.69
C THR A 650 32.55 12.31 -31.44
N GLY A 651 32.91 13.08 -32.47
CA GLY A 651 34.13 12.85 -33.25
C GLY A 651 35.28 13.79 -32.85
N SER A 652 36.26 13.90 -33.76
CA SER A 652 37.34 14.87 -33.63
C SER A 652 36.83 16.28 -33.89
N PRO A 653 37.17 17.27 -33.05
CA PRO A 653 36.98 18.66 -33.43
C PRO A 653 37.79 19.03 -34.68
N SER A 654 37.32 20.07 -35.39
CA SER A 654 38.01 20.64 -36.56
C SER A 654 39.35 21.32 -36.22
N THR A 655 39.49 21.84 -34.99
CA THR A 655 40.76 22.28 -34.39
C THR A 655 40.84 21.74 -32.96
N PRO A 656 41.86 20.93 -32.60
CA PRO A 656 42.00 20.42 -31.24
C PRO A 656 42.27 21.58 -30.26
N GLU A 657 41.31 21.88 -29.40
CA GLU A 657 41.42 22.96 -28.41
C GLU A 657 40.98 22.45 -27.02
N ASN A 658 41.63 22.96 -25.97
CA ASN A 658 41.28 22.64 -24.58
C ASN A 658 39.89 23.18 -24.25
N GLY A 659 38.86 22.37 -24.45
CA GLY A 659 37.48 22.74 -24.12
C GLY A 659 36.41 22.37 -25.13
N SER A 660 36.75 21.65 -26.22
CA SER A 660 35.77 21.15 -27.19
C SER A 660 34.82 20.15 -26.53
N MET A 661 33.57 20.55 -26.39
CA MET A 661 32.50 19.75 -25.81
C MET A 661 31.16 20.13 -26.42
N VAL A 662 30.22 19.20 -26.36
CA VAL A 662 28.84 19.38 -26.78
C VAL A 662 27.93 19.07 -25.61
N PHE A 663 26.87 19.86 -25.47
CA PHE A 663 25.80 19.61 -24.52
C PHE A 663 24.64 18.93 -25.23
N ILE A 664 24.09 17.90 -24.60
CA ILE A 664 22.87 17.23 -25.04
C ILE A 664 21.83 17.41 -23.93
N ASP A 665 20.60 17.72 -24.30
CA ASP A 665 19.51 17.91 -23.35
C ASP A 665 18.17 17.55 -24.01
N ASP A 666 17.15 17.29 -23.22
CA ASP A 666 15.78 17.01 -23.64
C ASP A 666 15.67 15.94 -24.74
N VAL A 667 16.36 14.81 -24.56
CA VAL A 667 16.30 13.66 -25.47
C VAL A 667 14.95 12.96 -25.30
N ARG A 668 14.22 12.80 -26.41
CA ARG A 668 12.91 12.16 -26.45
C ARG A 668 12.79 11.22 -27.62
N LEU A 669 12.20 10.05 -27.42
CA LEU A 669 11.79 9.12 -28.47
C LEU A 669 10.31 8.82 -28.29
N ASN A 670 9.50 9.41 -29.15
CA ASN A 670 8.05 9.26 -29.10
C ASN A 670 7.54 8.57 -30.36
N PRO A 671 6.60 7.62 -30.27
CA PRO A 671 5.91 7.14 -31.46
C PRO A 671 5.17 8.30 -32.14
N PHE A 672 5.28 8.40 -33.47
CA PHE A 672 4.53 9.36 -34.28
C PHE A 672 4.01 8.63 -35.53
N LYS A 673 2.79 8.13 -35.40
CA LYS A 673 1.91 7.48 -36.39
C LYS A 673 2.48 6.75 -37.62
N SER A 674 2.04 5.49 -37.76
CA SER A 674 1.09 5.10 -38.83
C SER A 674 0.24 3.88 -38.42
N GLN A 675 -1.07 3.95 -38.68
CA GLN A 675 -2.10 2.90 -38.67
C GLN A 675 -2.32 2.07 -37.39
N SER A 676 -3.16 2.59 -36.49
CA SER A 676 -3.82 1.80 -35.42
C SER A 676 -5.32 1.73 -35.69
N GLU A 677 -5.85 0.52 -35.84
CA GLU A 677 -7.29 0.24 -35.81
C GLU A 677 -7.69 -0.06 -34.37
N ILE A 678 -8.57 0.76 -33.78
CA ILE A 678 -9.16 0.48 -32.47
C ILE A 678 -10.46 -0.30 -32.67
N ASP A 679 -10.61 -1.41 -31.94
CA ASP A 679 -11.85 -2.17 -31.79
C ASP A 679 -12.48 -1.86 -30.43
N ALA A 680 -13.51 -1.02 -30.45
CA ALA A 680 -14.27 -0.61 -29.27
C ALA A 680 -15.56 -1.43 -29.14
N GLY A 681 -15.91 -1.79 -27.90
CA GLY A 681 -17.12 -2.52 -27.53
C GLY A 681 -18.39 -1.68 -27.67
N THR A 682 -19.16 -1.56 -26.59
CA THR A 682 -20.35 -0.68 -26.55
C THR A 682 -19.99 0.70 -26.02
N ILE A 683 -20.42 1.76 -26.71
CA ILE A 683 -20.30 3.15 -26.27
C ILE A 683 -21.70 3.78 -26.20
N ASP A 684 -22.09 4.23 -25.01
CA ASP A 684 -23.34 4.94 -24.73
C ASP A 684 -23.05 6.42 -24.43
N MET A 685 -23.58 7.34 -25.23
CA MET A 685 -23.36 8.78 -25.08
C MET A 685 -24.66 9.53 -24.76
N ALA A 686 -24.63 10.41 -23.76
CA ALA A 686 -25.74 11.33 -23.47
C ALA A 686 -25.68 12.57 -24.39
N PRO A 687 -26.81 13.25 -24.67
CA PRO A 687 -26.80 14.55 -25.33
C PRO A 687 -25.91 15.56 -24.59
N GLY A 688 -25.13 16.35 -25.34
CA GLY A 688 -24.16 17.30 -24.77
C GLY A 688 -22.79 16.71 -24.43
N SER A 689 -22.55 15.45 -24.75
CA SER A 689 -21.22 14.82 -24.68
C SER A 689 -20.39 15.05 -25.94
N THR A 690 -19.08 14.80 -25.85
CA THR A 690 -18.15 14.92 -26.99
C THR A 690 -17.40 13.61 -27.25
N LEU A 691 -17.33 13.20 -28.52
CA LEU A 691 -16.44 12.12 -28.98
C LEU A 691 -15.32 12.73 -29.83
N GLN A 692 -14.07 12.57 -29.41
CA GLN A 692 -12.91 13.11 -30.10
C GLN A 692 -12.05 12.00 -30.71
N LEU A 693 -11.69 12.16 -31.97
CA LEU A 693 -10.79 11.24 -32.68
C LEU A 693 -9.49 11.96 -33.02
N ASN A 694 -8.53 11.85 -32.11
CA ASN A 694 -7.30 12.63 -32.16
C ASN A 694 -6.20 11.83 -32.84
N ASN A 695 -5.85 12.25 -34.05
CA ASN A 695 -4.84 11.58 -34.87
C ASN A 695 -5.17 10.09 -35.03
N MET A 696 -6.42 9.70 -35.31
CA MET A 696 -6.80 8.30 -35.59
C MET A 696 -6.96 8.07 -37.09
N ASP A 697 -6.56 6.90 -37.61
CA ASP A 697 -6.86 6.52 -39.00
C ASP A 697 -8.26 5.90 -39.10
N LYS A 698 -8.55 4.95 -38.19
CA LYS A 698 -9.79 4.20 -38.15
C LYS A 698 -10.17 3.84 -36.71
N VAL A 699 -11.42 4.08 -36.32
CA VAL A 699 -12.03 3.51 -35.11
C VAL A 699 -13.21 2.65 -35.53
N VAL A 700 -13.21 1.39 -35.09
CA VAL A 700 -14.32 0.46 -35.22
C VAL A 700 -15.05 0.42 -33.88
N ILE A 701 -16.34 0.75 -33.90
CA ILE A 701 -17.20 0.67 -32.71
C ILE A 701 -18.25 -0.40 -33.01
N LYS A 702 -18.36 -1.41 -32.14
CA LYS A 702 -19.36 -2.48 -32.29
C LYS A 702 -20.77 -1.91 -32.13
N ASP A 703 -21.05 -1.35 -30.96
CA ASP A 703 -22.34 -0.75 -30.61
C ASP A 703 -22.14 0.72 -30.21
N PHE A 704 -22.78 1.65 -30.93
CA PHE A 704 -22.78 3.07 -30.56
C PHE A 704 -24.21 3.53 -30.33
N ARG A 705 -24.52 3.93 -29.09
CA ARG A 705 -25.84 4.43 -28.70
C ARG A 705 -25.72 5.86 -28.22
N VAL A 706 -26.61 6.72 -28.68
CA VAL A 706 -26.81 8.04 -28.09
C VAL A 706 -28.18 8.01 -27.45
N ASN A 707 -28.36 8.50 -26.22
CA ASN A 707 -29.66 8.47 -25.54
C ASN A 707 -30.76 9.07 -26.44
N GLY A 708 -31.67 8.20 -26.93
CA GLY A 708 -32.75 8.53 -27.89
C GLY A 708 -32.49 8.20 -29.37
N VAL A 709 -31.27 7.85 -29.78
CA VAL A 709 -30.89 7.42 -31.14
C VAL A 709 -29.92 6.24 -31.06
N SER A 710 -30.41 5.03 -31.33
CA SER A 710 -29.57 3.85 -31.56
C SER A 710 -29.23 3.80 -33.06
N ILE A 711 -27.97 4.05 -33.43
CA ILE A 711 -27.52 3.81 -34.81
C ILE A 711 -27.14 2.33 -34.90
N ARG A 712 -28.13 1.48 -35.20
CA ARG A 712 -27.90 0.12 -35.69
C ARG A 712 -28.13 0.11 -37.19
N GLY A 713 -27.29 -0.60 -37.93
CA GLY A 713 -27.26 -0.63 -39.40
C GLY A 713 -28.64 -0.48 -40.05
N GLY A 714 -28.81 0.61 -40.82
CA GLY A 714 -30.04 0.91 -41.54
C GLY A 714 -30.04 2.34 -42.10
N ARG A 715 -30.23 2.48 -43.42
CA ARG A 715 -30.38 3.78 -44.11
C ARG A 715 -31.60 4.52 -43.56
N GLY A 716 -31.37 5.66 -42.93
CA GLY A 716 -32.42 6.62 -42.58
C GLY A 716 -31.85 7.80 -41.84
N ALA A 717 -32.06 9.00 -42.38
CA ALA A 717 -31.46 10.26 -41.97
C ALA A 717 -31.40 10.47 -40.44
N ALA A 718 -30.19 10.65 -39.89
CA ALA A 718 -30.02 11.18 -38.54
C ALA A 718 -30.35 12.68 -38.55
N LYS A 719 -31.51 13.03 -38.01
CA LYS A 719 -31.77 14.37 -37.48
C LYS A 719 -30.88 14.57 -36.27
N THR A 720 -30.19 15.72 -36.26
CA THR A 720 -29.41 16.37 -35.19
C THR A 720 -29.52 15.71 -33.81
N ALA A 721 -28.67 14.72 -33.52
CA ALA A 721 -28.42 14.29 -32.14
C ALA A 721 -27.30 15.17 -31.58
N GLY A 722 -27.53 15.81 -30.43
CA GLY A 722 -26.65 16.82 -29.82
C GLY A 722 -25.32 16.28 -29.26
N VAL A 723 -24.63 15.42 -30.00
CA VAL A 723 -23.26 14.95 -29.72
C VAL A 723 -22.33 15.56 -30.76
N ASN A 724 -21.25 16.19 -30.30
CA ASN A 724 -20.23 16.73 -31.19
C ASN A 724 -19.15 15.66 -31.45
N VAL A 725 -19.02 15.22 -32.70
CA VAL A 725 -17.91 14.40 -33.16
C VAL A 725 -16.90 15.32 -33.84
N THR A 726 -15.68 15.39 -33.33
CA THR A 726 -14.62 16.27 -33.86
C THR A 726 -13.31 15.52 -34.04
N GLY A 727 -12.54 15.89 -35.07
CA GLY A 727 -11.22 15.29 -35.36
C GLY A 727 -11.06 14.87 -36.83
N SER A 728 -9.89 14.38 -37.19
CA SER A 728 -9.54 13.98 -38.58
C SER A 728 -9.78 12.50 -38.89
N GLY A 729 -10.25 11.71 -37.91
CA GLY A 729 -10.44 10.27 -38.04
C GLY A 729 -11.81 9.86 -38.62
N SER A 730 -11.91 8.62 -39.10
CA SER A 730 -13.18 8.03 -39.57
C SER A 730 -13.79 7.06 -38.56
N VAL A 731 -15.11 7.15 -38.34
CA VAL A 731 -15.90 6.21 -37.51
C VAL A 731 -16.55 5.16 -38.40
N ARG A 732 -16.41 3.88 -38.06
CA ARG A 732 -17.17 2.78 -38.69
C ARG A 732 -17.92 1.98 -37.63
N PHE A 733 -19.18 1.65 -37.91
CA PHE A 733 -20.03 0.79 -37.07
C PHE A 733 -19.97 -0.66 -37.56
N GLY A 734 -19.90 -1.62 -36.65
CA GLY A 734 -19.69 -3.03 -36.95
C GLY A 734 -20.93 -3.78 -37.44
N GLU A 735 -21.11 -3.89 -38.76
CA GLU A 735 -21.35 -5.10 -39.56
C GLU A 735 -21.53 -4.70 -41.05
N LYS A 736 -21.20 -5.59 -41.98
CA LYS A 736 -21.14 -5.34 -43.43
C LYS A 736 -22.43 -4.71 -43.98
N ILE A 737 -22.37 -3.42 -44.32
CA ILE A 737 -22.56 -2.80 -45.66
C ILE A 737 -22.82 -1.29 -45.46
N GLY A 738 -21.84 -0.48 -45.87
CA GLY A 738 -22.01 0.89 -46.34
C GLY A 738 -22.73 1.89 -45.41
N THR A 739 -21.99 2.56 -44.53
CA THR A 739 -22.34 3.93 -44.12
C THR A 739 -21.08 4.76 -43.95
N VAL A 740 -21.07 5.94 -44.57
CA VAL A 740 -20.07 7.01 -44.40
C VAL A 740 -20.70 8.03 -43.47
N LEU A 741 -20.09 8.30 -42.33
CA LEU A 741 -20.42 9.46 -41.51
C LEU A 741 -19.75 10.68 -42.17
N ILE A 742 -20.55 11.61 -42.70
CA ILE A 742 -20.04 12.92 -43.14
C ILE A 742 -20.09 13.84 -41.92
N VAL A 743 -18.92 14.11 -41.33
CA VAL A 743 -18.74 15.18 -40.33
C VAL A 743 -18.60 16.49 -41.11
N LYS A 744 -19.33 17.53 -40.71
CA LYS A 744 -19.30 18.84 -41.37
C LYS A 744 -18.24 19.74 -40.76
#